data_AF-A0AA35XA52-F1
#
_entry.id   AF-A0AA35XA52-F1
#
_cell.length_a   1.000
_cell.length_b   1.000
_cell.length_c   1.000
_cell.angle_alpha   90.00
_cell.angle_beta   90.00
_cell.angle_gamma   90.00
#
_symmetry.space_group_name_H-M   'P 1'
#
loop_
_entity.id
_entity.type
_entity.pdbx_description
1 polymer ?
#
loop_
_entity_poly.entity_id
_entity_poly.type
_entity_poly.pdbx_seq_one_letter_code
_entity_poly.pdbx_strand_id
1 'polypeptide(L)'
;MRESRESRGDLPRNFPSPYLEWDQLSSRIWEHPRKAYLESWLADDADASFSAPRSYFGQLGQFTDEVAADLQRKRIVIAITQHTLRLAEVLGEADVPASIGESLETPPLPGQVHLLQGFLNEGWETEGNEHHPGITLLSDSELFGTVKERRYRPVRSREQLGEDIILSELVPGSYVVHVDHGVARFAGTTHMEDNGEDKEFLVLEYAENDKLYVPTDHLDRVGAYVGAQDQPPTLTRLGTAEWARIKERVKGSTREMAEELLRLYAARKAAEGHEFSMDTIWQRELEDSFPFQETPDQVRAIDEVKADMEQIKPMDRLICGDVGYGKTEVALRAAFKTVSDGMQVGLLVPTTVLAQQHYATFSERLSPFPLQVEVLSRFRTPREQQDVIEGLEQGTIDIVIGTHRLLQKDVRFKNLGLVVVDEEQRFGVGHKETLKRLRSQVDVLTLSATPIPRTLHMALTGIRDMSVMNTPPEARLPVKTFVSEYNEETIREAILREIERDGQVFFLHNRVRNIEQTAADLAELVPEARFMIGHGQMPELELEEAMEAFAAGEADVLVCTTIIESGLDMPNVNTLILDRADRFGLSQLYQLRGRVGRGEHRAYAYLLLPRGRQITEAAEKRVQAILEASDLGSGFRIAMRDLEIRGAGNLLGAAQSGQIHAVGLELYGQLLEEAVSELMAPAKAAMVIPSLLTAPSSYPG
;
A
#
# COMPACT_ATOMS: atom_id res chain seq x y z
N MET A 1 -16.33 -25.73 20.00
CA MET A 1 -16.71 -24.29 19.99
C MET A 1 -18.17 -24.04 20.40
N ARG A 2 -19.15 -24.71 19.77
CA ARG A 2 -20.59 -24.52 20.08
C ARG A 2 -20.97 -24.86 21.52
N GLU A 3 -20.55 -26.01 22.04
CA GLU A 3 -20.83 -26.40 23.43
C GLU A 3 -20.29 -25.38 24.45
N SER A 4 -19.16 -24.74 24.15
CA SER A 4 -18.60 -23.64 24.95
C SER A 4 -19.48 -22.39 24.93
N ARG A 5 -20.07 -22.04 23.77
CA ARG A 5 -21.03 -20.92 23.68
C ARG A 5 -22.36 -21.22 24.36
N GLU A 6 -22.81 -22.47 24.33
CA GLU A 6 -24.02 -22.93 25.02
C GLU A 6 -23.83 -22.98 26.54
N SER A 7 -22.62 -23.28 27.04
CA SER A 7 -22.33 -23.27 28.47
C SER A 7 -22.24 -21.85 29.07
N ARG A 8 -21.85 -20.85 28.27
CA ARG A 8 -21.83 -19.42 28.63
C ARG A 8 -23.21 -18.73 28.58
N GLY A 9 -24.20 -19.36 27.97
CA GLY A 9 -25.51 -18.75 27.73
C GLY A 9 -25.55 -17.76 26.56
N ASP A 10 -24.44 -17.61 25.82
CA ASP A 10 -24.36 -16.81 24.58
C ASP A 10 -25.19 -17.43 23.45
N LEU A 11 -25.38 -18.76 23.51
CA LEU A 11 -26.24 -19.52 22.62
C LEU A 11 -27.25 -20.33 23.45
N PRO A 12 -28.56 -20.31 23.12
CA PRO A 12 -29.53 -21.19 23.75
C PRO A 12 -29.17 -22.67 23.54
N ARG A 13 -29.35 -23.52 24.57
CA ARG A 13 -29.25 -24.98 24.39
C ARG A 13 -30.24 -25.41 23.31
N ASN A 14 -29.76 -26.18 22.32
CA ASN A 14 -30.48 -26.59 21.11
C ASN A 14 -30.69 -25.49 20.04
N PHE A 15 -29.90 -24.42 20.01
CA PHE A 15 -29.99 -23.44 18.92
C PHE A 15 -29.71 -24.12 17.56
N PRO A 16 -30.60 -24.09 16.57
CA PRO A 16 -30.43 -24.88 15.36
C PRO A 16 -29.15 -24.48 14.62
N SER A 17 -28.35 -25.48 14.22
CA SER A 17 -27.20 -25.24 13.35
C SER A 17 -27.73 -24.80 11.98
N PRO A 18 -27.23 -23.71 11.39
CA PRO A 18 -27.53 -23.39 10.00
C PRO A 18 -26.85 -24.37 9.03
N TYR A 19 -25.95 -25.23 9.52
CA TYR A 19 -25.23 -26.23 8.75
C TYR A 19 -25.88 -27.62 8.90
N LEU A 20 -26.01 -28.33 7.78
CA LEU A 20 -26.39 -29.75 7.75
C LEU A 20 -25.13 -30.61 7.82
N GLU A 21 -25.21 -31.72 8.57
CA GLU A 21 -24.13 -32.71 8.59
C GLU A 21 -24.00 -33.40 7.23
N TRP A 22 -22.78 -33.85 6.88
CA TRP A 22 -22.53 -34.51 5.59
C TRP A 22 -23.42 -35.74 5.38
N ASP A 23 -23.68 -36.53 6.42
CA ASP A 23 -24.54 -37.73 6.32
C ASP A 23 -25.99 -37.38 5.94
N GLN A 24 -26.49 -36.24 6.43
CA GLN A 24 -27.84 -35.75 6.11
C GLN A 24 -27.90 -35.16 4.70
N LEU A 25 -26.85 -34.47 4.28
CA LEU A 25 -26.73 -33.88 2.95
C LEU A 25 -26.54 -34.95 1.88
N SER A 26 -25.59 -35.87 2.10
CA SER A 26 -25.26 -36.95 1.17
C SER A 26 -26.47 -37.86 0.94
N SER A 27 -27.21 -38.26 1.98
CA SER A 27 -28.43 -39.06 1.83
C SER A 27 -29.44 -38.43 0.87
N ARG A 28 -29.63 -37.11 0.93
CA ARG A 28 -30.53 -36.39 0.01
C ARG A 28 -29.98 -36.28 -1.40
N ILE A 29 -28.67 -36.09 -1.56
CA ILE A 29 -28.01 -36.08 -2.87
C ILE A 29 -28.14 -37.47 -3.53
N TRP A 30 -28.01 -38.54 -2.74
CA TRP A 30 -28.10 -39.92 -3.21
C TRP A 30 -29.53 -40.37 -3.56
N GLU A 31 -30.58 -39.58 -3.29
CA GLU A 31 -31.95 -39.86 -3.75
C GLU A 31 -32.21 -39.39 -5.20
N HIS A 32 -31.33 -38.56 -5.78
CA HIS A 32 -31.54 -38.02 -7.12
C HIS A 32 -31.27 -39.05 -8.24
N PRO A 33 -32.12 -39.20 -9.27
CA PRO A 33 -31.96 -40.27 -10.28
C PRO A 33 -30.86 -40.02 -11.33
N ARG A 34 -30.34 -38.79 -11.44
CA ARG A 34 -29.23 -38.44 -12.34
C ARG A 34 -28.09 -37.86 -11.51
N LYS A 35 -26.96 -38.54 -11.51
CA LYS A 35 -25.76 -38.15 -10.75
C LYS A 35 -24.57 -38.27 -11.69
N ALA A 36 -23.70 -37.28 -11.65
CA ALA A 36 -22.36 -37.38 -12.19
C ALA A 36 -21.41 -37.33 -10.99
N TYR A 37 -20.46 -38.24 -10.95
CA TYR A 37 -19.45 -38.29 -9.91
C TYR A 37 -18.12 -37.95 -10.56
N LEU A 38 -17.48 -36.89 -10.05
CA LEU A 38 -16.19 -36.42 -10.53
C LEU A 38 -15.23 -36.57 -9.36
N GLU A 39 -14.25 -37.46 -9.50
CA GLU A 39 -13.15 -37.63 -8.56
C GLU A 39 -11.86 -37.15 -9.20
N SER A 40 -11.01 -36.50 -8.40
CA SER A 40 -9.69 -36.04 -8.82
C SER A 40 -8.62 -37.15 -8.76
N TRP A 41 -8.97 -38.35 -8.29
CA TRP A 41 -8.04 -39.46 -8.08
C TRP A 41 -8.54 -40.70 -8.83
N LEU A 42 -7.65 -41.31 -9.62
CA LEU A 42 -7.92 -42.56 -10.34
C LEU A 42 -8.19 -43.70 -9.35
N ALA A 43 -9.46 -44.00 -9.10
CA ALA A 43 -9.85 -45.33 -8.65
C ALA A 43 -9.74 -46.30 -9.84
N ASP A 44 -9.41 -47.58 -9.59
CA ASP A 44 -9.25 -48.62 -10.62
C ASP A 44 -10.50 -48.82 -11.51
N ASP A 45 -11.67 -48.31 -11.09
CA ASP A 45 -12.96 -48.41 -11.78
C ASP A 45 -13.41 -47.10 -12.48
N ALA A 46 -12.53 -46.10 -12.65
CA ALA A 46 -12.88 -44.80 -13.24
C ALA A 46 -12.55 -44.68 -14.74
N ASP A 47 -13.48 -44.11 -15.53
CA ASP A 47 -13.23 -43.74 -16.93
C ASP A 47 -12.30 -42.51 -17.01
N ALA A 48 -11.03 -42.71 -17.38
CA ALA A 48 -10.06 -41.65 -17.62
C ALA A 48 -10.41 -40.84 -18.88
N SER A 49 -11.42 -39.98 -18.77
CA SER A 49 -11.87 -39.14 -19.89
C SER A 49 -10.98 -37.91 -20.11
N PHE A 50 -10.29 -37.44 -19.06
CA PHE A 50 -9.39 -36.28 -19.10
C PHE A 50 -8.13 -36.56 -18.26
N SER A 51 -6.96 -36.17 -18.77
CA SER A 51 -5.70 -36.16 -18.02
C SER A 51 -5.11 -34.76 -17.95
N ALA A 52 -4.25 -34.53 -16.96
CA ALA A 52 -3.50 -33.28 -16.87
C ALA A 52 -2.45 -33.24 -18.00
N PRO A 53 -2.30 -32.11 -18.72
CA PRO A 53 -1.26 -31.97 -19.72
C PRO A 53 0.11 -31.91 -19.05
N ARG A 54 1.15 -32.15 -19.84
CA ARG A 54 2.52 -31.94 -19.37
C ARG A 54 2.81 -30.45 -19.18
N SER A 55 3.56 -30.11 -18.13
CA SER A 55 4.08 -28.75 -17.93
C SER A 55 5.34 -28.53 -18.76
N TYR A 56 5.41 -27.39 -19.46
CA TYR A 56 6.49 -26.94 -20.33
C TYR A 56 7.23 -25.72 -19.79
N PHE A 57 6.99 -25.35 -18.52
CA PHE A 57 7.62 -24.21 -17.89
C PHE A 57 9.15 -24.25 -18.02
N GLY A 58 9.75 -23.18 -18.57
CA GLY A 58 11.19 -23.08 -18.81
C GLY A 58 11.73 -24.02 -19.91
N GLN A 59 10.88 -24.77 -20.61
CA GLN A 59 11.25 -25.80 -21.59
C GLN A 59 10.48 -25.64 -22.91
N LEU A 60 10.34 -24.41 -23.41
CA LEU A 60 9.58 -24.10 -24.63
C LEU A 60 10.10 -24.84 -25.90
N GLY A 61 11.38 -25.23 -25.94
CA GLY A 61 11.90 -26.07 -27.02
C GLY A 61 11.35 -27.50 -27.02
N GLN A 62 11.08 -28.09 -25.84
CA GLN A 62 10.41 -29.40 -25.76
C GLN A 62 8.94 -29.29 -26.14
N PHE A 63 8.30 -28.16 -25.82
CA PHE A 63 6.93 -27.88 -26.23
C PHE A 63 6.77 -27.90 -27.76
N THR A 64 7.65 -27.22 -28.50
CA THR A 64 7.57 -27.20 -29.97
C THR A 64 7.74 -28.58 -30.59
N ASP A 65 8.67 -29.39 -30.06
CA ASP A 65 8.92 -30.76 -30.53
C ASP A 65 7.71 -31.67 -30.29
N GLU A 66 7.07 -31.57 -29.13
CA GLU A 66 5.90 -32.37 -28.78
C GLU A 66 4.65 -31.95 -29.57
N VAL A 67 4.44 -30.64 -29.76
CA VAL A 67 3.33 -30.15 -30.62
C VAL A 67 3.52 -30.62 -32.06
N ALA A 68 4.76 -30.63 -32.58
CA ALA A 68 5.04 -31.16 -33.90
C ALA A 68 4.72 -32.67 -34.00
N ALA A 69 5.03 -33.45 -32.96
CA ALA A 69 4.69 -34.88 -32.89
C ALA A 69 3.16 -35.10 -32.81
N ASP A 70 2.45 -34.26 -32.07
CA ASP A 70 1.00 -34.32 -31.91
C ASP A 70 0.25 -33.97 -33.21
N LEU A 71 0.77 -33.02 -33.98
CA LEU A 71 0.28 -32.72 -35.33
C LEU A 71 0.40 -33.93 -36.27
N GLN A 72 1.52 -34.66 -36.22
CA GLN A 72 1.70 -35.90 -37.01
C GLN A 72 0.69 -36.98 -36.62
N ARG A 73 0.30 -37.04 -35.34
CA ARG A 73 -0.75 -37.94 -34.82
C ARG A 73 -2.17 -37.44 -35.10
N LYS A 74 -2.32 -36.30 -35.80
CA LYS A 74 -3.60 -35.63 -36.06
C LYS A 74 -4.37 -35.25 -34.78
N ARG A 75 -3.64 -35.00 -33.68
CA ARG A 75 -4.23 -34.43 -32.46
C ARG A 75 -4.54 -32.95 -32.69
N ILE A 76 -5.46 -32.43 -31.88
CA ILE A 76 -5.84 -31.02 -31.88
C ILE A 76 -5.13 -30.37 -30.70
N VAL A 77 -4.38 -29.31 -30.94
CA VAL A 77 -3.71 -28.54 -29.88
C VAL A 77 -4.35 -27.15 -29.81
N ILE A 78 -4.84 -26.78 -28.63
CA ILE A 78 -5.42 -25.46 -28.36
C ILE A 78 -4.64 -24.85 -27.20
N ALA A 79 -4.02 -23.70 -27.40
CA ALA A 79 -3.38 -22.94 -26.32
C ALA A 79 -4.19 -21.67 -26.06
N ILE A 80 -4.73 -21.56 -24.84
CA ILE A 80 -5.41 -20.35 -24.37
C ILE A 80 -4.39 -19.56 -23.55
N THR A 81 -3.92 -18.45 -24.11
CA THR A 81 -2.81 -17.70 -23.54
C THR A 81 -3.00 -16.20 -23.71
N GLN A 82 -2.48 -15.41 -22.78
CA GLN A 82 -2.35 -13.96 -22.99
C GLN A 82 -1.18 -13.60 -23.91
N HIS A 83 -0.26 -14.53 -24.16
CA HIS A 83 0.97 -14.35 -24.92
C HIS A 83 0.90 -15.00 -26.32
N THR A 84 -0.25 -14.92 -27.01
CA THR A 84 -0.47 -15.58 -28.32
C THR A 84 0.58 -15.25 -29.37
N LEU A 85 1.01 -13.98 -29.46
CA LEU A 85 2.03 -13.54 -30.42
C LEU A 85 3.39 -14.19 -30.16
N ARG A 86 3.81 -14.26 -28.89
CA ARG A 86 5.07 -14.90 -28.48
C ARG A 86 5.04 -16.40 -28.77
N LEU A 87 3.93 -17.08 -28.44
CA LEU A 87 3.80 -18.50 -28.72
C LEU A 87 3.78 -18.78 -30.23
N ALA A 88 3.17 -17.89 -31.02
CA ALA A 88 3.17 -17.98 -32.47
C ALA A 88 4.57 -17.82 -33.08
N GLU A 89 5.38 -16.90 -32.54
CA GLU A 89 6.77 -16.70 -32.96
C GLU A 89 7.62 -17.93 -32.65
N VAL A 90 7.55 -18.45 -31.41
CA VAL A 90 8.25 -19.67 -30.99
C VAL A 90 7.87 -20.89 -31.85
N LEU A 91 6.57 -21.07 -32.14
CA LEU A 91 6.10 -22.13 -33.03
C LEU A 91 6.57 -21.92 -34.48
N GLY A 92 6.62 -20.67 -34.93
CA GLY A 92 7.11 -20.29 -36.25
C GLY A 92 8.61 -20.57 -36.43
N GLU A 93 9.44 -20.31 -35.42
CA GLU A 93 10.87 -20.66 -35.43
C GLU A 93 11.09 -22.17 -35.56
N ALA A 94 10.16 -22.99 -35.05
CA ALA A 94 10.16 -24.44 -35.14
C ALA A 94 9.44 -25.01 -36.38
N ASP A 95 9.01 -24.16 -37.32
CA ASP A 95 8.25 -24.53 -38.53
C ASP A 95 6.91 -25.24 -38.22
N VAL A 96 6.29 -24.90 -37.08
CA VAL A 96 4.99 -25.43 -36.64
C VAL A 96 3.88 -24.43 -37.00
N PRO A 97 2.96 -24.76 -37.92
CA PRO A 97 1.89 -23.85 -38.32
C PRO A 97 0.84 -23.72 -37.21
N ALA A 98 0.62 -22.49 -36.75
CA ALA A 98 -0.39 -22.14 -35.75
C ALA A 98 -1.31 -21.03 -36.26
N SER A 99 -2.60 -21.12 -35.90
CA SER A 99 -3.60 -20.09 -36.19
C SER A 99 -3.93 -19.30 -34.93
N ILE A 100 -4.09 -17.99 -35.06
CA ILE A 100 -4.42 -17.09 -33.94
C ILE A 100 -5.88 -16.65 -34.07
N GLY A 101 -6.63 -16.66 -32.96
CA GLY A 101 -8.01 -16.17 -32.92
C GLY A 101 -8.45 -15.71 -31.53
N GLU A 102 -9.60 -15.06 -31.45
CA GLU A 102 -10.21 -14.64 -30.18
C GLU A 102 -11.19 -15.69 -29.62
N SER A 103 -11.76 -16.53 -30.49
CA SER A 103 -12.67 -17.61 -30.09
C SER A 103 -12.74 -18.71 -31.17
N LEU A 104 -13.27 -19.88 -30.79
CA LEU A 104 -13.57 -20.98 -31.70
C LEU A 104 -15.10 -21.14 -31.79
N GLU A 105 -15.70 -20.65 -32.87
CA GLU A 105 -17.13 -20.86 -33.13
C GLU A 105 -17.43 -22.24 -33.74
N THR A 106 -16.43 -22.85 -34.38
CA THR A 106 -16.49 -24.19 -34.97
C THR A 106 -15.40 -25.09 -34.41
N PRO A 107 -15.65 -26.40 -34.25
CA PRO A 107 -14.63 -27.34 -33.79
C PRO A 107 -13.40 -27.31 -34.71
N PRO A 108 -12.18 -27.18 -34.16
CA PRO A 108 -10.95 -27.17 -34.94
C PRO A 108 -10.72 -28.51 -35.65
N LEU A 109 -10.05 -28.46 -36.80
CA LEU A 109 -9.79 -29.67 -37.59
C LEU A 109 -8.62 -30.48 -36.99
N PRO A 110 -8.62 -31.82 -37.13
CA PRO A 110 -7.51 -32.66 -36.66
C PRO A 110 -6.16 -32.23 -37.27
N GLY A 111 -5.12 -32.19 -36.44
CA GLY A 111 -3.77 -31.80 -36.88
C GLY A 111 -3.61 -30.28 -37.08
N GLN A 112 -4.24 -29.47 -36.23
CA GLN A 112 -4.06 -28.02 -36.22
C GLN A 112 -3.72 -27.52 -34.81
N VAL A 113 -2.93 -26.43 -34.76
CA VAL A 113 -2.66 -25.65 -33.55
C VAL A 113 -3.46 -24.37 -33.58
N HIS A 114 -4.21 -24.11 -32.51
CA HIS A 114 -4.99 -22.89 -32.33
C HIS A 114 -4.50 -22.14 -31.09
N LEU A 115 -4.12 -20.89 -31.28
CA LEU A 115 -3.72 -19.95 -30.24
C LEU A 115 -4.89 -19.00 -30.01
N LEU A 116 -5.51 -19.11 -28.85
CA LEU A 116 -6.63 -18.27 -28.48
C LEU A 116 -6.19 -17.26 -27.43
N GLN A 117 -6.52 -16.00 -27.68
CA GLN A 117 -6.29 -14.97 -26.69
C GLN A 117 -7.32 -15.12 -25.56
N GLY A 118 -6.86 -15.46 -24.37
CA GLY A 118 -7.75 -15.72 -23.25
C GLY A 118 -7.02 -16.13 -22.00
N PHE A 119 -7.78 -16.64 -21.04
CA PHE A 119 -7.27 -17.12 -19.78
C PHE A 119 -8.02 -18.39 -19.37
N LEU A 120 -7.26 -19.38 -18.89
CA LEU A 120 -7.76 -20.64 -18.33
C LEU A 120 -6.86 -21.00 -17.14
N ASN A 121 -7.43 -21.60 -16.09
CA ASN A 121 -6.66 -21.92 -14.88
C ASN A 121 -5.67 -23.06 -15.12
N GLU A 122 -6.13 -24.14 -15.72
CA GLU A 122 -5.34 -25.32 -16.05
C GLU A 122 -5.86 -25.90 -17.37
N GLY A 123 -4.93 -26.49 -18.12
CA GLY A 123 -5.23 -27.26 -19.30
C GLY A 123 -5.73 -28.67 -18.99
N TRP A 124 -6.12 -29.40 -20.03
CA TRP A 124 -6.43 -30.82 -19.96
C TRP A 124 -6.17 -31.47 -21.31
N GLU A 125 -5.93 -32.77 -21.31
CA GLU A 125 -5.82 -33.55 -22.53
C GLU A 125 -6.78 -34.74 -22.51
N THR A 126 -7.10 -35.22 -23.70
CA THR A 126 -7.95 -36.39 -23.93
C THR A 126 -7.22 -37.37 -24.83
N GLU A 127 -7.43 -38.66 -24.59
CA GLU A 127 -7.01 -39.68 -25.53
C GLU A 127 -7.97 -39.71 -26.73
N GLY A 128 -7.41 -39.79 -27.93
CA GLY A 128 -8.20 -40.00 -29.14
C GLY A 128 -8.62 -41.46 -29.28
N ASN A 129 -9.75 -41.70 -29.95
CA ASN A 129 -10.17 -43.03 -30.38
C ASN A 129 -10.37 -43.06 -31.90
N GLU A 130 -10.79 -44.20 -32.47
CA GLU A 130 -10.98 -44.36 -33.92
C GLU A 130 -11.96 -43.35 -34.55
N HIS A 131 -12.83 -42.73 -33.75
CA HIS A 131 -13.89 -41.82 -34.20
C HIS A 131 -13.66 -40.35 -33.80
N HIS A 132 -12.79 -40.09 -32.82
CA HIS A 132 -12.54 -38.76 -32.27
C HIS A 132 -11.03 -38.51 -32.09
N PRO A 133 -10.47 -37.42 -32.65
CA PRO A 133 -9.08 -37.05 -32.41
C PRO A 133 -8.87 -36.69 -30.95
N GLY A 134 -7.69 -37.00 -30.41
CA GLY A 134 -7.29 -36.53 -29.08
C GLY A 134 -7.09 -35.01 -29.09
N ILE A 135 -7.53 -34.36 -28.02
CA ILE A 135 -7.45 -32.91 -27.85
C ILE A 135 -6.51 -32.62 -26.69
N THR A 136 -5.59 -31.69 -26.89
CA THR A 136 -4.73 -31.12 -25.85
C THR A 136 -5.08 -29.64 -25.72
N LEU A 137 -5.57 -29.24 -24.55
CA LEU A 137 -5.82 -27.85 -24.18
C LEU A 137 -4.73 -27.41 -23.20
N LEU A 138 -4.04 -26.33 -23.52
CA LEU A 138 -2.96 -25.76 -22.71
C LEU A 138 -3.36 -24.36 -22.26
N SER A 139 -2.97 -24.01 -21.05
CA SER A 139 -3.11 -22.68 -20.48
C SER A 139 -1.74 -22.06 -20.21
N ASP A 140 -1.74 -20.81 -19.72
CA ASP A 140 -0.52 -20.16 -19.24
C ASP A 140 0.12 -20.89 -18.05
N SER A 141 -0.63 -21.74 -17.32
CA SER A 141 -0.09 -22.58 -16.26
C SER A 141 0.91 -23.62 -16.79
N GLU A 142 0.52 -24.36 -17.83
CA GLU A 142 1.39 -25.38 -18.41
C GLU A 142 2.53 -24.77 -19.24
N LEU A 143 2.26 -23.64 -19.91
CA LEU A 143 3.24 -23.01 -20.80
C LEU A 143 4.24 -22.10 -20.06
N PHE A 144 3.76 -21.35 -19.06
CA PHE A 144 4.50 -20.26 -18.42
C PHE A 144 4.44 -20.30 -16.88
N GLY A 145 3.79 -21.31 -16.28
CA GLY A 145 3.71 -21.48 -14.83
C GLY A 145 2.86 -20.43 -14.10
N THR A 146 2.07 -19.62 -14.82
CA THR A 146 1.35 -18.48 -14.24
C THR A 146 -0.14 -18.52 -14.53
N VAL A 147 -0.96 -18.35 -13.49
CA VAL A 147 -2.42 -18.32 -13.57
C VAL A 147 -2.93 -16.93 -13.19
N LYS A 148 -3.18 -16.05 -14.17
CA LYS A 148 -3.80 -14.73 -13.96
C LYS A 148 -5.33 -14.83 -13.81
N GLU A 149 -5.84 -15.08 -12.61
CA GLU A 149 -7.29 -15.14 -12.36
C GLU A 149 -7.96 -13.76 -12.55
N ARG A 150 -8.73 -13.59 -13.64
CA ARG A 150 -9.59 -12.41 -13.83
C ARG A 150 -10.87 -12.58 -13.02
N ARG A 151 -10.98 -11.94 -11.86
CA ARG A 151 -12.27 -11.80 -11.16
C ARG A 151 -13.05 -10.62 -11.76
N TYR A 152 -14.34 -10.86 -11.98
CA TYR A 152 -15.25 -9.93 -12.64
C TYR A 152 -15.49 -8.67 -11.79
N ARG A 153 -15.24 -7.47 -12.33
CA ARG A 153 -15.62 -6.18 -11.71
C ARG A 153 -17.12 -5.91 -11.85
N PRO A 154 -17.85 -5.61 -10.77
CA PRO A 154 -18.97 -4.69 -10.87
C PRO A 154 -18.42 -3.25 -10.94
N VAL A 155 -18.70 -2.56 -12.05
CA VAL A 155 -18.46 -1.12 -12.19
C VAL A 155 -19.37 -0.40 -11.19
N ARG A 156 -18.81 0.07 -10.07
CA ARG A 156 -19.46 1.11 -9.26
C ARG A 156 -18.97 2.47 -9.75
N SER A 157 -19.93 3.29 -10.12
CA SER A 157 -19.78 4.67 -10.53
C SER A 157 -18.99 5.47 -9.49
N ARG A 158 -18.03 6.24 -9.99
CA ARG A 158 -17.35 7.34 -9.29
C ARG A 158 -18.39 8.26 -8.68
N GLU A 159 -18.52 8.24 -7.36
CA GLU A 159 -18.97 9.41 -6.61
C GLU A 159 -17.73 10.23 -6.26
N GLN A 160 -17.71 11.45 -6.78
CA GLN A 160 -16.78 12.50 -6.39
C GLN A 160 -17.02 12.80 -4.91
N LEU A 161 -16.22 12.20 -4.03
CA LEU A 161 -16.15 12.57 -2.62
C LEU A 161 -15.01 13.57 -2.46
N GLY A 162 -15.30 14.80 -2.84
CA GLY A 162 -14.51 15.98 -2.52
C GLY A 162 -15.49 17.10 -2.20
N GLU A 163 -15.30 17.71 -1.03
CA GLU A 163 -15.88 18.98 -0.55
C GLU A 163 -17.03 18.94 0.50
N ASP A 164 -17.84 17.89 0.65
CA ASP A 164 -19.05 17.97 1.51
C ASP A 164 -19.01 17.31 2.93
N ILE A 165 -17.87 16.84 3.46
CA ILE A 165 -17.86 15.89 4.61
C ILE A 165 -17.53 16.50 6.00
N ILE A 166 -17.08 17.74 6.11
CA ILE A 166 -16.46 18.21 7.38
C ILE A 166 -17.50 18.70 8.42
N LEU A 167 -18.71 19.10 8.00
CA LEU A 167 -19.70 19.68 8.90
C LEU A 167 -20.56 18.67 9.69
N SER A 168 -20.54 17.38 9.32
CA SER A 168 -21.30 16.35 10.04
C SER A 168 -20.72 15.92 11.39
N GLU A 169 -19.55 16.45 11.78
CA GLU A 169 -18.84 16.08 13.03
C GLU A 169 -18.88 17.16 14.15
N LEU A 170 -19.52 18.32 13.93
CA LEU A 170 -19.57 19.39 14.93
C LEU A 170 -20.58 19.09 16.05
N VAL A 171 -20.06 18.58 17.16
CA VAL A 171 -20.82 18.42 18.42
C VAL A 171 -20.71 19.69 19.28
N PRO A 172 -21.80 20.16 19.93
CA PRO A 172 -21.71 21.25 20.90
C PRO A 172 -20.63 20.99 21.95
N GLY A 173 -19.75 21.98 22.15
CA GLY A 173 -18.56 21.89 23.00
C GLY A 173 -17.25 21.74 22.25
N SER A 174 -17.26 21.39 20.96
CA SER A 174 -16.06 21.34 20.12
C SER A 174 -15.43 22.73 19.92
N TYR A 175 -14.11 22.78 19.76
CA TYR A 175 -13.40 24.01 19.42
C TYR A 175 -13.41 24.23 17.91
N VAL A 176 -13.59 25.48 17.48
CA VAL A 176 -13.60 25.90 16.07
C VAL A 176 -12.73 27.14 15.89
N VAL A 177 -12.30 27.41 14.67
CA VAL A 177 -11.56 28.62 14.30
C VAL A 177 -12.38 29.40 13.29
N HIS A 178 -12.69 30.65 13.63
CA HIS A 178 -13.21 31.61 12.68
C HIS A 178 -12.04 32.41 12.07
N VAL A 179 -11.95 32.48 10.73
CA VAL A 179 -10.83 33.13 10.02
C VAL A 179 -10.56 34.57 10.50
N ASP A 180 -11.63 35.31 10.80
CA ASP A 180 -11.56 36.72 11.22
C ASP A 180 -11.50 36.95 12.74
N HIS A 181 -11.98 36.00 13.55
CA HIS A 181 -12.26 36.23 14.97
C HIS A 181 -11.51 35.28 15.91
N GLY A 182 -10.85 34.24 15.38
CA GLY A 182 -10.01 33.33 16.13
C GLY A 182 -10.73 32.13 16.71
N VAL A 183 -10.09 31.51 17.71
CA VAL A 183 -10.52 30.24 18.29
C VAL A 183 -11.72 30.46 19.22
N ALA A 184 -12.78 29.70 18.97
CA ALA A 184 -14.05 29.72 19.68
C ALA A 184 -14.49 28.30 20.07
N ARG A 185 -15.54 28.20 20.88
CA ARG A 185 -16.25 26.95 21.19
C ARG A 185 -17.61 26.94 20.51
N PHE A 186 -17.92 25.88 19.78
CA PHE A 186 -19.23 25.71 19.16
C PHE A 186 -20.29 25.42 20.22
N ALA A 187 -21.36 26.22 20.28
CA ALA A 187 -22.43 26.11 21.27
C ALA A 187 -23.75 25.54 20.71
N GLY A 188 -23.83 25.33 19.39
CA GLY A 188 -25.02 24.82 18.69
C GLY A 188 -25.50 25.75 17.58
N THR A 189 -26.68 25.46 17.02
CA THR A 189 -27.36 26.35 16.06
C THR A 189 -28.57 27.02 16.70
N THR A 190 -28.93 28.21 16.22
CA THR A 190 -30.13 28.95 16.63
C THR A 190 -30.81 29.57 15.42
N HIS A 191 -32.12 29.71 15.49
CA HIS A 191 -32.91 30.48 14.53
C HIS A 191 -33.01 31.94 15.00
N MET A 192 -32.80 32.88 14.09
CA MET A 192 -32.96 34.31 14.33
C MET A 192 -33.62 34.97 13.12
N GLU A 193 -34.50 35.93 13.38
CA GLU A 193 -35.10 36.75 12.35
C GLU A 193 -34.11 37.84 11.92
N ASP A 194 -33.61 37.75 10.69
CA ASP A 194 -32.73 38.75 10.07
C ASP A 194 -33.41 39.29 8.81
N ASN A 195 -33.62 40.61 8.75
CA ASN A 195 -34.31 41.29 7.65
C ASN A 195 -35.70 40.73 7.28
N GLY A 196 -36.41 40.12 8.23
CA GLY A 196 -37.75 39.55 8.03
C GLY A 196 -37.77 38.12 7.48
N GLU A 197 -36.61 37.47 7.38
CA GLU A 197 -36.47 36.05 7.07
C GLU A 197 -35.94 35.30 8.29
N ASP A 198 -36.54 34.14 8.60
CA ASP A 198 -36.03 33.24 9.64
C ASP A 198 -34.81 32.49 9.09
N LYS A 199 -33.63 32.80 9.63
CA LYS A 199 -32.36 32.21 9.22
C LYS A 199 -31.71 31.45 10.36
N GLU A 200 -31.06 30.35 10.01
CA GLU A 200 -30.26 29.57 10.95
C GLU A 200 -28.86 30.18 11.09
N PHE A 201 -28.35 30.24 12.32
CA PHE A 201 -27.03 30.74 12.68
C PHE A 201 -26.29 29.72 13.53
N LEU A 202 -24.99 29.60 13.31
CA LEU A 202 -24.08 28.90 14.21
C LEU A 202 -23.69 29.82 15.37
N VAL A 203 -23.79 29.32 16.59
CA VAL A 203 -23.43 30.07 17.80
C VAL A 203 -22.02 29.67 18.24
N LEU A 204 -21.09 30.63 18.18
CA LEU A 204 -19.70 30.46 18.62
C LEU A 204 -19.46 31.25 19.91
N GLU A 205 -18.94 30.58 20.94
CA GLU A 205 -18.59 31.15 22.24
C GLU A 205 -17.08 31.42 22.34
N TYR A 206 -16.75 32.67 22.62
CA TYR A 206 -15.40 33.18 22.78
C TYR A 206 -15.07 33.38 24.28
N ALA A 207 -13.86 33.86 24.59
CA ALA A 207 -13.47 34.15 25.96
C ALA A 207 -14.45 35.15 26.62
N GLU A 208 -14.56 35.10 27.95
CA GLU A 208 -15.48 35.95 28.73
C GLU A 208 -16.99 35.77 28.40
N ASN A 209 -17.35 34.64 27.77
CA ASN A 209 -18.71 34.29 27.32
C ASN A 209 -19.26 35.19 26.19
N ASP A 210 -18.37 35.84 25.43
CA ASP A 210 -18.73 36.56 24.22
C ASP A 210 -19.32 35.59 23.18
N LYS A 211 -20.37 36.00 22.45
CA LYS A 211 -21.02 35.17 21.44
C LYS A 211 -20.96 35.80 20.06
N LEU A 212 -20.61 35.01 19.06
CA LEU A 212 -20.69 35.36 17.65
C LEU A 212 -21.73 34.46 16.98
N TYR A 213 -22.63 35.08 16.22
CA TYR A 213 -23.64 34.38 15.42
C TYR A 213 -23.17 34.40 13.97
N VAL A 214 -22.83 33.23 13.43
CA VAL A 214 -22.33 33.08 12.05
C VAL A 214 -23.48 32.58 11.18
N PRO A 215 -23.90 33.32 10.14
CA PRO A 215 -24.90 32.82 9.19
C PRO A 215 -24.45 31.53 8.52
N THR A 216 -25.39 30.62 8.22
CA THR A 216 -25.09 29.39 7.46
C THR A 216 -24.43 29.69 6.10
N ASP A 217 -24.70 30.85 5.49
CA ASP A 217 -24.09 31.31 4.23
C ASP A 217 -22.59 31.65 4.36
N HIS A 218 -22.05 31.75 5.58
CA HIS A 218 -20.64 32.07 5.87
C HIS A 218 -19.91 30.93 6.60
N LEU A 219 -20.39 29.70 6.42
CA LEU A 219 -19.78 28.49 6.99
C LEU A 219 -18.36 28.24 6.47
N ASP A 220 -18.04 28.70 5.27
CA ASP A 220 -16.70 28.64 4.65
C ASP A 220 -15.61 29.31 5.51
N ARG A 221 -16.00 30.18 6.46
CA ARG A 221 -15.09 30.89 7.36
C ARG A 221 -14.88 30.20 8.70
N VAL A 222 -15.53 29.07 8.94
CA VAL A 222 -15.48 28.34 10.21
C VAL A 222 -14.90 26.95 9.96
N GLY A 223 -13.66 26.76 10.44
CA GLY A 223 -12.98 25.48 10.42
C GLY A 223 -13.00 24.79 11.79
N ALA A 224 -12.87 23.47 11.84
CA ALA A 224 -12.67 22.77 13.10
C ALA A 224 -11.29 23.12 13.69
N TYR A 225 -11.21 23.40 15.00
CA TYR A 225 -9.90 23.61 15.62
C TYR A 225 -9.25 22.26 15.90
N VAL A 226 -8.11 22.03 15.23
CA VAL A 226 -7.32 20.81 15.36
C VAL A 226 -5.99 21.15 16.05
N GLY A 227 -5.86 20.80 17.33
CA GLY A 227 -4.69 21.08 18.17
C GLY A 227 -4.32 19.92 19.12
N ALA A 228 -3.17 20.00 19.80
CA ALA A 228 -2.72 18.96 20.72
C ALA A 228 -3.67 18.82 21.93
N GLN A 229 -4.22 17.62 22.13
CA GLN A 229 -5.31 17.39 23.11
C GLN A 229 -4.91 17.58 24.58
N ASP A 230 -3.62 17.55 24.92
CA ASP A 230 -3.15 17.69 26.31
C ASP A 230 -3.23 19.13 26.84
N GLN A 231 -3.54 20.12 25.99
CA GLN A 231 -3.79 21.51 26.39
C GLN A 231 -4.99 22.09 25.61
N PRO A 232 -6.10 22.46 26.28
CA PRO A 232 -7.21 23.12 25.61
C PRO A 232 -6.74 24.49 25.06
N PRO A 233 -7.17 24.88 23.85
CA PRO A 233 -6.75 26.14 23.26
C PRO A 233 -7.26 27.33 24.08
N THR A 234 -6.50 28.42 24.05
CA THR A 234 -6.95 29.70 24.59
C THR A 234 -8.01 30.29 23.67
N LEU A 235 -9.24 30.39 24.17
CA LEU A 235 -10.32 31.08 23.46
C LEU A 235 -9.93 32.54 23.21
N THR A 236 -10.21 33.02 22.00
CA THR A 236 -9.90 34.39 21.60
C THR A 236 -10.90 35.36 22.23
N ARG A 237 -10.50 36.63 22.45
CA ARG A 237 -11.42 37.71 22.90
C ARG A 237 -11.92 38.52 21.71
N LEU A 238 -13.23 38.70 21.59
CA LEU A 238 -13.82 39.50 20.53
C LEU A 238 -13.45 40.99 20.69
N GLY A 239 -13.29 41.69 19.57
CA GLY A 239 -12.97 43.13 19.55
C GLY A 239 -11.53 43.50 19.93
N THR A 240 -10.64 42.52 20.16
CA THR A 240 -9.23 42.76 20.44
C THR A 240 -8.35 42.59 19.20
N ALA A 241 -7.21 43.28 19.15
CA ALA A 241 -6.20 43.10 18.09
C ALA A 241 -5.31 41.85 18.31
N GLU A 242 -5.64 41.00 19.28
CA GLU A 242 -4.84 39.81 19.64
C GLU A 242 -4.77 38.81 18.49
N TRP A 243 -5.93 38.46 17.92
CA TRP A 243 -6.02 37.55 16.78
C TRP A 243 -5.28 38.08 15.55
N ALA A 244 -5.44 39.36 15.25
CA ALA A 244 -4.73 40.00 14.14
C ALA A 244 -3.20 39.90 14.29
N ARG A 245 -2.66 40.08 15.50
CA ARG A 245 -1.22 39.91 15.77
C ARG A 245 -0.76 38.46 15.66
N ILE A 246 -1.59 37.51 16.08
CA ILE A 246 -1.31 36.07 15.95
C ILE A 246 -1.28 35.69 14.46
N LYS A 247 -2.30 36.08 13.70
CA LYS A 247 -2.41 35.86 12.25
C LYS A 247 -1.22 36.45 11.50
N GLU A 248 -0.83 37.68 11.80
CA GLU A 248 0.32 38.35 11.16
C GLU A 248 1.64 37.63 11.46
N ARG A 249 1.87 37.20 12.71
CA ARG A 249 3.07 36.44 13.09
C ARG A 249 3.13 35.10 12.36
N VAL A 250 2.00 34.39 12.28
CA VAL A 250 1.93 33.12 11.55
C VAL A 250 2.15 33.35 10.06
N LYS A 251 1.53 34.38 9.46
CA LYS A 251 1.74 34.76 8.05
C LYS A 251 3.21 35.05 7.73
N GLY A 252 3.92 35.74 8.62
CA GLY A 252 5.37 35.95 8.49
C GLY A 252 6.16 34.64 8.45
N SER A 253 5.85 33.71 9.36
CA SER A 253 6.55 32.42 9.40
C SER A 253 6.17 31.47 8.26
N THR A 254 4.91 31.46 7.81
CA THR A 254 4.51 30.68 6.64
C THR A 254 5.18 31.24 5.38
N ARG A 255 5.38 32.55 5.30
CA ARG A 255 6.17 33.18 4.22
C ARG A 255 7.63 32.76 4.23
N GLU A 256 8.30 32.79 5.38
CA GLU A 256 9.70 32.29 5.49
C GLU A 256 9.82 30.83 5.07
N MET A 257 8.87 29.99 5.48
CA MET A 257 8.79 28.59 5.05
C MET A 257 8.56 28.46 3.54
N ALA A 258 7.62 29.22 2.99
CA ALA A 258 7.34 29.23 1.55
C ALA A 258 8.59 29.67 0.76
N GLU A 259 9.36 30.65 1.23
CA GLU A 259 10.63 31.06 0.62
C GLU A 259 11.67 29.93 0.66
N GLU A 260 11.82 29.22 1.78
CA GLU A 260 12.73 28.07 1.87
C GLU A 260 12.32 26.96 0.89
N LEU A 261 11.02 26.64 0.83
CA LEU A 261 10.46 25.63 -0.06
C LEU A 261 10.64 26.02 -1.54
N LEU A 262 10.39 27.28 -1.88
CA LEU A 262 10.58 27.80 -3.24
C LEU A 262 12.05 27.88 -3.64
N ARG A 263 12.97 28.18 -2.71
CA ARG A 263 14.41 28.12 -2.98
C ARG A 263 14.85 26.69 -3.31
N LEU A 264 14.36 25.70 -2.57
CA LEU A 264 14.61 24.28 -2.87
C LEU A 264 14.04 23.90 -4.25
N TYR A 265 12.81 24.33 -4.56
CA TYR A 265 12.20 24.10 -5.87
C TYR A 265 12.96 24.79 -7.02
N ALA A 266 13.39 26.03 -6.84
CA ALA A 266 14.14 26.80 -7.83
C ALA A 266 15.54 26.22 -8.07
N ALA A 267 16.24 25.83 -7.00
CA ALA A 267 17.52 25.14 -7.10
C ALA A 267 17.39 23.83 -7.90
N ARG A 268 16.26 23.13 -7.75
CA ARG A 268 15.96 21.90 -8.49
C ARG A 268 15.55 22.14 -9.94
N LYS A 269 14.77 23.18 -10.24
CA LYS A 269 14.44 23.54 -11.64
C LYS A 269 15.67 23.99 -12.44
N ALA A 270 16.68 24.50 -11.75
CA ALA A 270 17.97 24.86 -12.34
C ALA A 270 18.98 23.69 -12.38
N ALA A 271 18.69 22.56 -11.74
CA ALA A 271 19.55 21.38 -11.78
C ALA A 271 19.30 20.62 -13.09
N GLU A 272 20.37 20.35 -13.83
CA GLU A 272 20.36 19.46 -14.98
C GLU A 272 20.50 18.02 -14.48
N GLY A 273 19.50 17.20 -14.77
CA GLY A 273 19.46 15.77 -14.48
C GLY A 273 19.75 14.93 -15.72
N HIS A 274 19.36 13.66 -15.66
CA HIS A 274 19.44 12.74 -16.79
C HIS A 274 18.04 12.55 -17.40
N GLU A 275 17.92 12.78 -18.70
CA GLU A 275 16.69 12.52 -19.46
C GLU A 275 16.69 11.05 -19.89
N PHE A 276 15.88 10.22 -19.24
CA PHE A 276 15.78 8.80 -19.58
C PHE A 276 15.05 8.58 -20.91
N SER A 277 15.43 7.52 -21.61
CA SER A 277 14.88 7.11 -22.89
C SER A 277 13.46 6.57 -22.75
N MET A 278 12.69 6.60 -23.85
CA MET A 278 11.37 5.95 -23.91
C MET A 278 11.48 4.43 -23.67
N ASP A 279 10.38 3.83 -23.22
CA ASP A 279 10.32 2.41 -22.90
C ASP A 279 10.73 1.49 -24.05
N THR A 280 11.55 0.49 -23.70
CA THR A 280 12.04 -0.55 -24.61
C THR A 280 11.05 -1.71 -24.73
N ILE A 281 11.32 -2.65 -25.64
CA ILE A 281 10.55 -3.90 -25.74
C ILE A 281 10.68 -4.70 -24.44
N TRP A 282 11.87 -4.79 -23.87
CA TRP A 282 12.12 -5.46 -22.59
C TRP A 282 11.35 -4.84 -21.42
N GLN A 283 11.18 -3.51 -21.42
CA GLN A 283 10.33 -2.85 -20.40
C GLN A 283 8.90 -3.37 -20.48
N ARG A 284 8.34 -3.52 -21.69
CA ARG A 284 6.98 -4.06 -21.87
C ARG A 284 6.90 -5.52 -21.46
N GLU A 285 7.89 -6.34 -21.80
CA GLU A 285 7.94 -7.74 -21.39
C GLU A 285 7.98 -7.91 -19.87
N LEU A 286 8.76 -7.07 -19.17
CA LEU A 286 8.79 -7.06 -17.71
C LEU A 286 7.42 -6.67 -17.12
N GLU A 287 6.75 -5.68 -17.72
CA GLU A 287 5.43 -5.23 -17.28
C GLU A 287 4.36 -6.29 -17.51
N ASP A 288 4.38 -6.94 -18.67
CA ASP A 288 3.46 -8.03 -19.02
C ASP A 288 3.67 -9.26 -18.14
N SER A 289 4.90 -9.49 -17.66
CA SER A 289 5.23 -10.57 -16.71
C SER A 289 4.61 -10.38 -15.32
N PHE A 290 4.06 -9.19 -15.01
CA PHE A 290 3.45 -8.94 -13.71
C PHE A 290 2.21 -9.83 -13.51
N PRO A 291 2.19 -10.69 -12.47
CA PRO A 291 1.12 -11.69 -12.31
C PRO A 291 -0.24 -11.10 -11.91
N PHE A 292 -0.30 -9.82 -11.53
CA PHE A 292 -1.54 -9.16 -11.10
C PHE A 292 -2.00 -8.13 -12.13
N GLN A 293 -3.32 -7.88 -12.19
CA GLN A 293 -3.84 -6.76 -12.97
C GLN A 293 -3.68 -5.45 -12.20
N GLU A 294 -3.10 -4.45 -12.84
CA GLU A 294 -2.90 -3.14 -12.23
C GLU A 294 -4.23 -2.40 -12.03
N THR A 295 -4.31 -1.69 -10.91
CA THR A 295 -5.42 -0.76 -10.62
C THR A 295 -5.26 0.52 -11.44
N PRO A 296 -6.36 1.27 -11.69
CA PRO A 296 -6.27 2.56 -12.37
C PRO A 296 -5.35 3.57 -11.68
N ASP A 297 -5.20 3.48 -10.36
CA ASP A 297 -4.28 4.36 -9.62
C ASP A 297 -2.82 3.95 -9.79
N GLN A 298 -2.55 2.64 -9.85
CA GLN A 298 -1.21 2.11 -10.14
C GLN A 298 -0.76 2.51 -11.54
N VAL A 299 -1.62 2.34 -12.56
CA VAL A 299 -1.31 2.72 -13.95
C VAL A 299 -0.95 4.21 -14.02
N ARG A 300 -1.78 5.09 -13.45
CA ARG A 300 -1.46 6.53 -13.39
C ARG A 300 -0.13 6.81 -12.69
N ALA A 301 0.11 6.18 -11.53
CA ALA A 301 1.35 6.40 -10.78
C ALA A 301 2.59 5.96 -11.57
N ILE A 302 2.50 4.83 -12.31
CA ILE A 302 3.57 4.33 -13.18
C ILE A 302 3.82 5.31 -14.34
N ASP A 303 2.77 5.74 -15.02
CA ASP A 303 2.86 6.69 -16.14
C ASP A 303 3.46 8.03 -15.71
N GLU A 304 3.02 8.56 -14.56
CA GLU A 304 3.54 9.80 -13.98
C GLU A 304 5.02 9.68 -13.59
N VAL A 305 5.45 8.56 -13.02
CA VAL A 305 6.87 8.31 -12.69
C VAL A 305 7.70 8.26 -13.96
N LYS A 306 7.27 7.51 -14.99
CA LYS A 306 8.01 7.42 -16.26
C LYS A 306 8.09 8.77 -16.96
N ALA A 307 6.99 9.53 -16.99
CA ALA A 307 6.95 10.85 -17.60
C ALA A 307 7.85 11.86 -16.88
N ASP A 308 8.05 11.72 -15.57
CA ASP A 308 9.02 12.55 -14.84
C ASP A 308 10.46 12.14 -15.15
N MET A 309 10.75 10.84 -15.26
CA MET A 309 12.07 10.31 -15.62
C MET A 309 12.49 10.70 -17.06
N GLU A 310 11.53 10.85 -17.96
CA GLU A 310 11.76 11.30 -19.35
C GLU A 310 11.99 12.82 -19.46
N GLN A 311 12.17 13.54 -18.35
CA GLN A 311 12.49 14.96 -18.34
C GLN A 311 13.96 15.19 -17.98
N ILE A 312 14.53 16.28 -18.51
CA ILE A 312 15.89 16.74 -18.14
C ILE A 312 15.97 17.12 -16.65
N LYS A 313 14.84 17.49 -16.02
CA LYS A 313 14.80 17.88 -14.61
C LYS A 313 14.77 16.62 -13.72
N PRO A 314 15.62 16.52 -12.68
CA PRO A 314 15.58 15.38 -11.77
C PRO A 314 14.22 15.17 -11.09
N MET A 315 13.71 13.94 -11.10
CA MET A 315 12.48 13.51 -10.41
C MET A 315 12.66 13.52 -8.87
N ASP A 316 11.61 13.87 -8.12
CA ASP A 316 11.49 13.72 -6.66
C ASP A 316 9.99 13.54 -6.38
N ARG A 317 9.54 12.31 -6.55
CA ARG A 317 8.13 11.94 -6.48
C ARG A 317 7.87 11.11 -5.22
N LEU A 318 6.74 11.37 -4.58
CA LEU A 318 6.24 10.55 -3.48
C LEU A 318 5.08 9.67 -3.96
N ILE A 319 5.22 8.37 -3.81
CA ILE A 319 4.15 7.39 -3.99
C ILE A 319 3.53 7.08 -2.63
N CYS A 320 2.29 7.52 -2.46
CA CYS A 320 1.48 7.26 -1.29
C CYS A 320 0.47 6.17 -1.61
N GLY A 321 0.49 5.07 -0.87
CA GLY A 321 -0.52 4.02 -1.01
C GLY A 321 -0.45 3.07 0.14
N ASP A 322 -1.54 2.40 0.49
CA ASP A 322 -1.53 1.48 1.63
C ASP A 322 -0.53 0.33 1.42
N VAL A 323 -0.19 -0.38 2.49
CA VAL A 323 0.66 -1.56 2.42
C VAL A 323 0.02 -2.60 1.50
N GLY A 324 0.78 -3.17 0.56
CA GLY A 324 0.25 -4.13 -0.42
C GLY A 324 -0.44 -3.51 -1.65
N TYR A 325 -0.48 -2.18 -1.81
CA TYR A 325 -1.06 -1.54 -3.01
C TYR A 325 -0.08 -1.47 -4.20
N GLY A 326 0.91 -2.36 -4.25
CA GLY A 326 1.86 -2.43 -5.37
C GLY A 326 2.87 -1.29 -5.46
N LYS A 327 3.21 -0.61 -4.35
CA LYS A 327 4.30 0.41 -4.33
C LYS A 327 5.62 -0.14 -4.85
N THR A 328 5.95 -1.38 -4.48
CA THR A 328 7.15 -2.07 -4.93
C THR A 328 7.15 -2.28 -6.45
N GLU A 329 5.99 -2.51 -7.06
CA GLU A 329 5.88 -2.69 -8.52
C GLU A 329 6.21 -1.39 -9.27
N VAL A 330 5.72 -0.24 -8.76
CA VAL A 330 6.06 1.08 -9.32
C VAL A 330 7.57 1.32 -9.27
N ALA A 331 8.21 1.00 -8.13
CA ALA A 331 9.65 1.16 -7.96
C ALA A 331 10.46 0.19 -8.84
N LEU A 332 10.00 -1.06 -9.00
CA LEU A 332 10.66 -2.06 -9.82
C LEU A 332 10.66 -1.65 -11.30
N ARG A 333 9.54 -1.15 -11.82
CA ARG A 333 9.44 -0.64 -13.20
C ARG A 333 10.33 0.57 -13.43
N ALA A 334 10.36 1.51 -12.48
CA ALA A 334 11.27 2.66 -12.54
C ALA A 334 12.74 2.22 -12.52
N ALA A 335 13.10 1.27 -11.65
CA ALA A 335 14.45 0.72 -11.58
C ALA A 335 14.86 0.04 -12.89
N PHE A 336 13.97 -0.74 -13.52
CA PHE A 336 14.25 -1.39 -14.79
C PHE A 336 14.48 -0.39 -15.94
N LYS A 337 13.68 0.69 -15.98
CA LYS A 337 13.88 1.79 -16.93
C LYS A 337 15.25 2.44 -16.76
N THR A 338 15.67 2.69 -15.51
CA THR A 338 16.98 3.27 -15.21
C THR A 338 18.15 2.39 -15.67
N VAL A 339 18.10 1.07 -15.40
CA VAL A 339 19.18 0.15 -15.81
C VAL A 339 19.18 -0.11 -17.31
N SER A 340 18.04 0.01 -17.99
CA SER A 340 17.94 -0.07 -19.45
C SER A 340 18.76 1.02 -20.15
N ASP A 341 18.95 2.17 -19.50
CA ASP A 341 19.79 3.28 -19.97
C ASP A 341 21.24 3.19 -19.47
N GLY A 342 21.65 2.06 -18.88
CA GLY A 342 23.00 1.81 -18.42
C GLY A 342 23.39 2.57 -17.14
N MET A 343 22.40 3.02 -16.37
CA MET A 343 22.60 3.66 -15.06
C MET A 343 22.29 2.69 -13.91
N GLN A 344 22.88 2.94 -12.74
CA GLN A 344 22.71 2.13 -11.55
C GLN A 344 21.56 2.64 -10.67
N VAL A 345 20.95 1.73 -9.91
CA VAL A 345 19.84 2.01 -8.98
C VAL A 345 20.23 1.67 -7.55
N GLY A 346 19.91 2.57 -6.61
CA GLY A 346 20.02 2.32 -5.18
C GLY A 346 18.65 2.30 -4.50
N LEU A 347 18.27 1.17 -3.91
CA LEU A 347 17.05 1.03 -3.10
C LEU A 347 17.39 1.06 -1.60
N LEU A 348 16.99 2.14 -0.94
CA LEU A 348 17.21 2.38 0.49
C LEU A 348 16.00 1.95 1.32
N VAL A 349 16.23 1.02 2.24
CA VAL A 349 15.20 0.45 3.10
C VAL A 349 15.59 0.54 4.58
N PRO A 350 14.65 0.57 5.53
CA PRO A 350 14.97 0.86 6.93
C PRO A 350 15.53 -0.35 7.70
N THR A 351 15.26 -1.58 7.26
CA THR A 351 15.63 -2.82 7.97
C THR A 351 16.28 -3.85 7.06
N THR A 352 17.13 -4.71 7.63
CA THR A 352 17.78 -5.82 6.92
C THR A 352 16.76 -6.77 6.30
N VAL A 353 15.67 -7.07 7.02
CA VAL A 353 14.63 -7.98 6.53
C VAL A 353 13.88 -7.41 5.33
N LEU A 354 13.55 -6.11 5.34
CA LEU A 354 12.99 -5.46 4.15
C LEU A 354 13.97 -5.47 2.99
N ALA A 355 15.28 -5.34 3.26
CA ALA A 355 16.29 -5.41 2.19
C ALA A 355 16.28 -6.79 1.53
N GLN A 356 16.17 -7.86 2.31
CA GLN A 356 16.06 -9.22 1.79
C GLN A 356 14.75 -9.46 1.04
N GLN A 357 13.62 -8.96 1.56
CA GLN A 357 12.33 -9.09 0.88
C GLN A 357 12.34 -8.43 -0.49
N HIS A 358 12.83 -7.18 -0.56
CA HIS A 358 12.99 -6.47 -1.83
C HIS A 358 14.02 -7.19 -2.72
N TYR A 359 15.11 -7.71 -2.16
CA TYR A 359 16.12 -8.47 -2.92
C TYR A 359 15.55 -9.73 -3.55
N ALA A 360 14.78 -10.53 -2.81
CA ALA A 360 14.11 -11.71 -3.33
C ALA A 360 13.14 -11.34 -4.47
N THR A 361 12.29 -10.33 -4.24
CA THR A 361 11.30 -9.89 -5.24
C THR A 361 11.97 -9.37 -6.52
N PHE A 362 12.99 -8.51 -6.39
CA PHE A 362 13.71 -7.96 -7.53
C PHE A 362 14.49 -9.05 -8.27
N SER A 363 15.18 -9.94 -7.55
CA SER A 363 15.97 -11.01 -8.18
C SER A 363 15.08 -12.00 -8.93
N GLU A 364 13.92 -12.35 -8.38
CA GLU A 364 12.95 -13.23 -9.04
C GLU A 364 12.39 -12.58 -10.31
N ARG A 365 11.83 -11.36 -10.18
CA ARG A 365 11.21 -10.63 -11.29
C ARG A 365 12.19 -10.26 -12.41
N LEU A 366 13.45 -10.01 -12.08
CA LEU A 366 14.48 -9.59 -13.03
C LEU A 366 15.33 -10.77 -13.55
N SER A 367 15.11 -11.99 -13.07
CA SER A 367 15.83 -13.20 -13.49
C SER A 367 15.82 -13.49 -15.00
N PRO A 368 14.77 -13.12 -15.79
CA PRO A 368 14.81 -13.31 -17.24
C PRO A 368 15.77 -12.35 -17.97
N PHE A 369 16.29 -11.32 -17.29
CA PHE A 369 17.11 -10.26 -17.88
C PHE A 369 18.57 -10.38 -17.42
N PRO A 370 19.54 -9.96 -18.23
CA PRO A 370 20.97 -10.06 -17.90
C PRO A 370 21.41 -8.92 -16.96
N LEU A 371 20.73 -8.78 -15.81
CA LEU A 371 20.97 -7.73 -14.82
C LEU A 371 21.54 -8.32 -13.53
N GLN A 372 22.46 -7.60 -12.90
CA GLN A 372 23.03 -7.99 -11.61
C GLN A 372 22.38 -7.19 -10.46
N VAL A 373 21.57 -7.89 -9.66
CA VAL A 373 20.95 -7.37 -8.44
C VAL A 373 21.73 -7.88 -7.24
N GLU A 374 22.08 -6.99 -6.31
CA GLU A 374 22.77 -7.35 -5.06
C GLU A 374 22.15 -6.69 -3.83
N VAL A 375 22.45 -7.26 -2.67
CA VAL A 375 21.97 -6.76 -1.37
C VAL A 375 23.13 -6.35 -0.46
N LEU A 376 23.13 -5.10 0.00
CA LEU A 376 24.08 -4.57 0.98
C LEU A 376 23.41 -4.45 2.35
N SER A 377 23.52 -5.52 3.13
CA SER A 377 22.88 -5.65 4.43
C SER A 377 23.80 -6.32 5.46
N ARG A 378 23.40 -6.34 6.74
CA ARG A 378 24.17 -6.96 7.82
C ARG A 378 24.29 -8.49 7.68
N PHE A 379 23.41 -9.13 6.92
CA PHE A 379 23.48 -10.57 6.62
C PHE A 379 24.63 -10.96 5.70
N ARG A 380 25.19 -10.01 4.93
CA ARG A 380 26.38 -10.26 4.13
C ARG A 380 27.61 -10.22 5.01
N THR A 381 28.49 -11.20 4.84
CA THR A 381 29.81 -11.19 5.48
C THR A 381 30.60 -9.95 5.08
N PRO A 382 31.58 -9.50 5.88
CA PRO A 382 32.39 -8.33 5.53
C PRO A 382 33.08 -8.45 4.17
N ARG A 383 33.42 -9.67 3.75
CA ARG A 383 34.00 -9.95 2.44
C ARG A 383 32.99 -9.72 1.32
N GLU A 384 31.80 -10.31 1.42
CA GLU A 384 30.73 -10.11 0.43
C GLU A 384 30.30 -8.64 0.34
N GLN A 385 30.23 -7.92 1.47
CA GLN A 385 29.95 -6.48 1.45
C GLN A 385 31.02 -5.71 0.67
N GLN A 386 32.28 -6.06 0.84
CA GLN A 386 33.39 -5.44 0.12
C GLN A 386 33.31 -5.73 -1.38
N ASP A 387 33.02 -6.98 -1.76
CA ASP A 387 32.83 -7.38 -3.16
C ASP A 387 31.67 -6.59 -3.82
N VAL A 388 30.56 -6.38 -3.10
CA VAL A 388 29.44 -5.54 -3.57
C VAL A 388 29.85 -4.08 -3.74
N ILE A 389 30.60 -3.51 -2.79
CA ILE A 389 31.06 -2.11 -2.88
C ILE A 389 32.00 -1.91 -4.07
N GLU A 390 32.91 -2.86 -4.31
CA GLU A 390 33.81 -2.83 -5.47
C GLU A 390 33.05 -2.99 -6.79
N GLY A 391 32.06 -3.89 -6.83
CA GLY A 391 31.18 -4.06 -8.00
C GLY A 391 30.36 -2.81 -8.33
N LEU A 392 29.93 -2.06 -7.32
CA LEU A 392 29.23 -0.77 -7.51
C LEU A 392 30.15 0.30 -8.10
N GLU A 393 31.40 0.39 -7.63
CA GLU A 393 32.39 1.36 -8.14
C GLU A 393 32.84 1.01 -9.56
N GLN A 394 32.93 -0.28 -9.90
CA GLN A 394 33.26 -0.76 -11.25
C GLN A 394 32.07 -0.70 -12.23
N GLY A 395 30.86 -0.65 -11.69
CA GLY A 395 29.60 -0.67 -12.45
C GLY A 395 29.25 -2.04 -13.02
N THR A 396 29.65 -3.12 -12.33
CA THR A 396 29.20 -4.48 -12.66
C THR A 396 27.86 -4.80 -12.01
N ILE A 397 27.49 -4.10 -10.94
CA ILE A 397 26.21 -4.24 -10.24
C ILE A 397 25.26 -3.15 -10.72
N ASP A 398 24.11 -3.54 -11.25
CA ASP A 398 23.11 -2.62 -11.81
C ASP A 398 22.17 -2.08 -10.72
N ILE A 399 21.71 -2.96 -9.82
CA ILE A 399 20.77 -2.61 -8.75
C ILE A 399 21.34 -3.08 -7.41
N VAL A 400 21.41 -2.17 -6.43
CA VAL A 400 21.72 -2.53 -5.06
C VAL A 400 20.59 -2.16 -4.12
N ILE A 401 20.21 -3.12 -3.29
CA ILE A 401 19.20 -2.96 -2.25
C ILE A 401 19.92 -2.97 -0.91
N GLY A 402 19.70 -1.97 -0.07
CA GLY A 402 20.46 -1.90 1.16
C GLY A 402 19.87 -1.00 2.21
N THR A 403 20.37 -1.20 3.42
CA THR A 403 19.99 -0.38 4.57
C THR A 403 20.75 0.95 4.55
N HIS A 404 20.75 1.67 5.67
CA HIS A 404 21.62 2.83 5.90
C HIS A 404 23.11 2.61 5.58
N ARG A 405 23.57 1.34 5.46
CA ARG A 405 24.91 1.00 4.98
C ARG A 405 25.25 1.62 3.61
N LEU A 406 24.27 1.75 2.70
CA LEU A 406 24.44 2.38 1.38
C LEU A 406 24.75 3.89 1.47
N LEU A 407 24.43 4.54 2.59
CA LEU A 407 24.66 5.98 2.79
C LEU A 407 26.04 6.29 3.41
N GLN A 408 26.86 5.26 3.64
CA GLN A 408 28.21 5.44 4.18
C GLN A 408 29.17 5.98 3.11
N LYS A 409 30.22 6.67 3.55
CA LYS A 409 31.12 7.44 2.65
C LYS A 409 31.99 6.59 1.73
N ASP A 410 32.15 5.32 2.06
CA ASP A 410 32.94 4.34 1.32
C ASP A 410 32.16 3.73 0.15
N VAL A 411 30.83 3.85 0.13
CA VAL A 411 30.00 3.37 -0.98
C VAL A 411 30.01 4.41 -2.10
N ARG A 412 30.48 4.01 -3.28
CA ARG A 412 30.54 4.85 -4.48
C ARG A 412 29.93 4.12 -5.65
N PHE A 413 28.99 4.79 -6.31
CA PHE A 413 28.41 4.33 -7.56
C PHE A 413 29.23 4.87 -8.73
N LYS A 414 29.35 4.09 -9.80
CA LYS A 414 29.92 4.56 -11.06
C LYS A 414 29.00 5.58 -11.72
N ASN A 415 27.72 5.22 -11.92
CA ASN A 415 26.72 6.04 -12.62
C ASN A 415 25.34 5.87 -11.95
N LEU A 416 25.12 6.48 -10.78
CA LEU A 416 23.81 6.41 -10.10
C LEU A 416 22.75 7.25 -10.84
N GLY A 417 21.67 6.61 -11.28
CA GLY A 417 20.57 7.25 -12.02
C GLY A 417 19.26 7.39 -11.24
N LEU A 418 18.99 6.48 -10.31
CA LEU A 418 17.76 6.50 -9.50
C LEU A 418 18.04 6.07 -8.05
N VAL A 419 17.45 6.78 -7.11
CA VAL A 419 17.39 6.38 -5.70
C VAL A 419 15.94 6.17 -5.29
N VAL A 420 15.61 4.95 -4.89
CA VAL A 420 14.30 4.64 -4.32
C VAL A 420 14.43 4.59 -2.79
N VAL A 421 13.56 5.29 -2.07
CA VAL A 421 13.55 5.35 -0.60
C VAL A 421 12.24 4.82 -0.06
N ASP A 422 12.27 3.70 0.65
CA ASP A 422 11.09 3.10 1.28
C ASP A 422 11.01 3.51 2.76
N GLU A 423 9.83 3.94 3.21
CA GLU A 423 9.53 4.37 4.58
C GLU A 423 10.53 5.41 5.15
N GLU A 424 10.72 6.53 4.43
CA GLU A 424 11.65 7.62 4.75
C GLU A 424 11.61 8.10 6.23
N GLN A 425 10.44 8.04 6.87
CA GLN A 425 10.26 8.46 8.27
C GLN A 425 11.13 7.68 9.26
N ARG A 426 11.56 6.45 8.93
CA ARG A 426 12.37 5.60 9.79
C ARG A 426 13.86 5.95 9.78
N PHE A 427 14.31 6.82 8.87
CA PHE A 427 15.70 7.22 8.76
C PHE A 427 16.07 8.36 9.74
N GLY A 428 17.24 8.25 10.36
CA GLY A 428 17.78 9.26 11.27
C GLY A 428 18.17 10.57 10.58
N VAL A 429 18.38 11.61 11.38
CA VAL A 429 18.68 12.98 10.89
C VAL A 429 19.91 13.02 9.98
N GLY A 430 20.99 12.31 10.33
CA GLY A 430 22.21 12.26 9.52
C GLY A 430 22.00 11.63 8.14
N HIS A 431 21.15 10.60 8.04
CA HIS A 431 20.81 9.95 6.76
C HIS A 431 20.01 10.89 5.86
N LYS A 432 19.09 11.67 6.45
CA LYS A 432 18.26 12.64 5.73
C LYS A 432 19.09 13.77 5.09
N GLU A 433 20.17 14.20 5.73
CA GLU A 433 21.09 15.18 5.14
C GLU A 433 21.83 14.64 3.90
N THR A 434 22.24 13.37 3.91
CA THR A 434 22.82 12.72 2.73
C THR A 434 21.79 12.61 1.60
N LEU A 435 20.55 12.19 1.91
CA LEU A 435 19.45 12.10 0.95
C LEU A 435 19.13 13.46 0.31
N LYS A 436 19.15 14.56 1.08
CA LYS A 436 18.94 15.92 0.54
C LYS A 436 19.95 16.28 -0.55
N ARG A 437 21.21 15.84 -0.42
CA ARG A 437 22.25 16.09 -1.44
C ARG A 437 21.98 15.27 -2.70
N LEU A 438 21.62 14.00 -2.56
CA LEU A 438 21.31 13.11 -3.68
C LEU A 438 20.12 13.62 -4.50
N ARG A 439 19.07 14.13 -3.84
CA ARG A 439 17.89 14.73 -4.48
C ARG A 439 18.18 15.91 -5.44
N SER A 440 19.36 16.51 -5.33
CA SER A 440 19.76 17.63 -6.20
C SER A 440 20.46 17.19 -7.49
N GLN A 441 20.81 15.91 -7.62
CA GLN A 441 21.65 15.37 -8.69
C GLN A 441 21.05 14.17 -9.40
N VAL A 442 20.17 13.42 -8.73
CA VAL A 442 19.66 12.12 -9.18
C VAL A 442 18.16 12.08 -8.96
N ASP A 443 17.46 11.32 -9.79
CA ASP A 443 16.04 11.02 -9.62
C ASP A 443 15.80 10.29 -8.29
N VAL A 444 14.77 10.73 -7.55
CA VAL A 444 14.39 10.14 -6.26
C VAL A 444 12.92 9.73 -6.27
N LEU A 445 12.66 8.48 -5.94
CA LEU A 445 11.31 7.94 -5.74
C LEU A 445 11.13 7.56 -4.28
N THR A 446 10.23 8.23 -3.57
CA THR A 446 9.92 7.87 -2.18
C THR A 446 8.63 7.05 -2.10
N LEU A 447 8.65 5.96 -1.35
CA LEU A 447 7.49 5.10 -1.11
C LEU A 447 7.05 5.26 0.35
N SER A 448 5.75 5.44 0.59
CA SER A 448 5.21 5.46 1.95
C SER A 448 3.81 4.91 2.06
N ALA A 449 3.55 4.18 3.15
CA ALA A 449 2.22 3.72 3.52
C ALA A 449 1.31 4.84 4.05
N THR A 450 1.90 5.87 4.66
CA THR A 450 1.17 6.99 5.28
C THR A 450 1.88 8.29 4.96
N PRO A 451 1.29 9.22 4.19
CA PRO A 451 1.93 10.49 3.91
C PRO A 451 2.21 11.23 5.23
N ILE A 452 3.46 11.61 5.44
CA ILE A 452 3.84 12.46 6.59
C ILE A 452 3.13 13.82 6.39
N PRO A 453 2.50 14.42 7.40
CA PRO A 453 1.75 15.69 7.30
C PRO A 453 2.50 16.81 6.57
N ARG A 454 3.80 16.98 6.83
CA ARG A 454 4.66 17.95 6.13
C ARG A 454 4.77 17.66 4.64
N THR A 455 4.91 16.39 4.29
CA THR A 455 5.07 15.92 2.92
C THR A 455 3.74 15.94 2.16
N LEU A 456 2.64 15.65 2.86
CA LEU A 456 1.28 15.86 2.36
C LEU A 456 1.06 17.33 2.01
N HIS A 457 1.44 18.24 2.90
CA HIS A 457 1.27 19.67 2.67
C HIS A 457 2.19 20.21 1.54
N MET A 458 3.42 19.70 1.41
CA MET A 458 4.31 20.00 0.28
C MET A 458 3.76 19.49 -1.06
N ALA A 459 3.03 18.37 -1.04
CA ALA A 459 2.35 17.84 -2.20
C ALA A 459 1.12 18.68 -2.58
N LEU A 460 0.32 19.07 -1.58
CA LEU A 460 -0.88 19.92 -1.77
C LEU A 460 -0.52 21.32 -2.30
N THR A 461 0.64 21.86 -1.92
CA THR A 461 1.16 23.16 -2.41
C THR A 461 1.87 23.07 -3.78
N GLY A 462 1.93 21.89 -4.40
CA GLY A 462 2.53 21.68 -5.74
C GLY A 462 4.07 21.78 -5.77
N ILE A 463 4.73 21.69 -4.61
CA ILE A 463 6.19 21.80 -4.49
C ILE A 463 6.86 20.43 -4.63
N ARG A 464 6.13 19.36 -4.27
CA ARG A 464 6.55 17.97 -4.46
C ARG A 464 5.48 17.20 -5.24
N ASP A 465 5.87 16.56 -6.32
CA ASP A 465 4.96 15.73 -7.11
C ASP A 465 4.57 14.48 -6.30
N MET A 466 3.27 14.19 -6.19
CA MET A 466 2.74 13.09 -5.38
C MET A 466 1.68 12.31 -6.15
N SER A 467 1.85 10.99 -6.20
CA SER A 467 0.84 10.07 -6.73
C SER A 467 0.20 9.31 -5.57
N VAL A 468 -1.13 9.37 -5.47
CA VAL A 468 -1.89 8.66 -4.43
C VAL A 468 -2.57 7.44 -5.04
N MET A 469 -2.31 6.27 -4.46
CA MET A 469 -2.96 5.01 -4.78
C MET A 469 -3.96 4.65 -3.68
N ASN A 470 -5.25 4.85 -3.98
CA ASN A 470 -6.35 4.59 -3.04
C ASN A 470 -7.10 3.30 -3.35
N THR A 471 -7.06 2.85 -4.60
CA THR A 471 -7.74 1.65 -5.07
C THR A 471 -6.95 0.41 -4.61
N PRO A 472 -7.50 -0.44 -3.72
CA PRO A 472 -6.85 -1.70 -3.36
C PRO A 472 -6.81 -2.67 -4.55
N PRO A 473 -5.79 -3.54 -4.65
CA PRO A 473 -5.83 -4.69 -5.55
C PRO A 473 -6.99 -5.64 -5.21
N GLU A 474 -7.59 -6.27 -6.23
CA GLU A 474 -8.84 -7.05 -6.09
C GLU A 474 -8.72 -8.29 -5.18
N ALA A 475 -7.50 -8.79 -4.92
CA ALA A 475 -7.27 -9.93 -4.03
C ALA A 475 -7.37 -9.61 -2.53
N ARG A 476 -7.49 -8.33 -2.14
CA ARG A 476 -7.41 -7.94 -0.72
C ARG A 476 -8.80 -7.84 -0.07
N LEU A 477 -9.10 -8.77 0.83
CA LEU A 477 -10.28 -8.69 1.70
C LEU A 477 -10.03 -7.73 2.87
N PRO A 478 -11.02 -6.91 3.28
CA PRO A 478 -10.86 -6.01 4.42
C PRO A 478 -10.68 -6.81 5.72
N VAL A 479 -9.76 -6.34 6.57
CA VAL A 479 -9.49 -6.92 7.89
C VAL A 479 -10.68 -6.66 8.80
N LYS A 480 -11.28 -7.73 9.36
CA LYS A 480 -12.35 -7.59 10.36
C LYS A 480 -11.74 -7.25 11.71
N THR A 481 -12.01 -6.03 12.18
CA THR A 481 -11.52 -5.54 13.48
C THR A 481 -12.57 -5.75 14.57
N PHE A 482 -12.16 -6.29 15.71
CA PHE A 482 -12.96 -6.43 16.92
C PHE A 482 -12.28 -5.68 18.06
N VAL A 483 -13.08 -5.01 18.89
CA VAL A 483 -12.63 -4.39 20.14
C VAL A 483 -13.33 -5.09 21.28
N SER A 484 -12.56 -5.58 22.25
CA SER A 484 -13.09 -6.22 23.44
C SER A 484 -12.17 -6.00 24.63
N GLU A 485 -12.67 -6.22 25.83
CA GLU A 485 -11.78 -6.40 26.99
C GLU A 485 -10.91 -7.65 26.82
N TYR A 486 -9.78 -7.66 27.50
CA TYR A 486 -8.89 -8.82 27.59
C TYR A 486 -9.66 -10.01 28.17
N ASN A 487 -9.78 -11.07 27.36
CA ASN A 487 -10.46 -12.30 27.70
C ASN A 487 -9.69 -13.49 27.11
N GLU A 488 -9.20 -14.37 27.98
CA GLU A 488 -8.42 -15.55 27.63
C GLU A 488 -9.18 -16.50 26.70
N GLU A 489 -10.49 -16.68 26.88
CA GLU A 489 -11.28 -17.54 25.99
C GLU A 489 -11.38 -16.99 24.57
N THR A 490 -11.56 -15.67 24.42
CA THR A 490 -11.58 -15.01 23.10
C THR A 490 -10.22 -15.14 22.41
N ILE A 491 -9.13 -14.97 23.17
CA ILE A 491 -7.76 -15.14 22.65
C ILE A 491 -7.56 -16.58 22.17
N ARG A 492 -7.96 -17.56 22.99
CA ARG A 492 -7.89 -18.98 22.64
C ARG A 492 -8.71 -19.33 21.39
N GLU A 493 -9.97 -18.87 21.34
CA GLU A 493 -10.84 -19.05 20.17
C GLU A 493 -10.23 -18.43 18.90
N ALA A 494 -9.63 -17.24 19.01
CA ALA A 494 -8.98 -16.56 17.89
C ALA A 494 -7.74 -17.31 17.38
N ILE A 495 -6.88 -17.81 18.28
CA ILE A 495 -5.67 -18.56 17.93
C ILE A 495 -6.04 -19.90 17.29
N LEU A 496 -6.90 -20.70 17.91
CA LEU A 496 -7.27 -22.02 17.38
C LEU A 496 -7.93 -21.93 16.00
N ARG A 497 -8.80 -20.94 15.80
CA ARG A 497 -9.44 -20.70 14.51
C ARG A 497 -8.44 -20.41 13.39
N GLU A 498 -7.32 -19.76 13.72
CA GLU A 498 -6.27 -19.48 12.74
C GLU A 498 -5.47 -20.74 12.42
N ILE A 499 -5.14 -21.53 13.44
CA ILE A 499 -4.38 -22.77 13.29
C ILE A 499 -5.19 -23.82 12.52
N GLU A 500 -6.50 -23.92 12.74
CA GLU A 500 -7.40 -24.81 11.99
C GLU A 500 -7.44 -24.55 10.47
N ARG A 501 -6.95 -23.39 10.02
CA ARG A 501 -6.83 -23.04 8.59
C ARG A 501 -5.38 -22.93 8.10
N ASP A 502 -4.44 -23.56 8.81
CA ASP A 502 -2.99 -23.53 8.54
C ASP A 502 -2.41 -22.11 8.46
N GLY A 503 -3.00 -21.19 9.21
CA GLY A 503 -2.56 -19.80 9.31
C GLY A 503 -1.71 -19.53 10.54
N GLN A 504 -1.11 -18.34 10.58
CA GLN A 504 -0.27 -17.90 11.69
C GLN A 504 -0.83 -16.64 12.38
N VAL A 505 -0.46 -16.43 13.64
CA VAL A 505 -0.98 -15.35 14.50
C VAL A 505 0.15 -14.44 14.97
N PHE A 506 -0.06 -13.13 14.88
CA PHE A 506 0.71 -12.16 15.66
C PHE A 506 0.01 -11.88 16.99
N PHE A 507 0.69 -12.14 18.11
CA PHE A 507 0.29 -11.67 19.43
C PHE A 507 1.19 -10.52 19.86
N LEU A 508 0.68 -9.29 19.78
CA LEU A 508 1.47 -8.10 20.06
C LEU A 508 1.37 -7.72 21.54
N HIS A 509 2.47 -7.87 22.27
CA HIS A 509 2.65 -7.41 23.64
C HIS A 509 3.80 -6.40 23.74
N ASN A 510 3.49 -5.11 23.83
CA ASN A 510 4.49 -4.03 23.75
C ASN A 510 5.23 -3.75 25.08
N ARG A 511 5.77 -4.81 25.71
CA ARG A 511 6.64 -4.74 26.89
C ARG A 511 7.61 -5.92 26.94
N VAL A 512 8.89 -5.64 26.68
CA VAL A 512 9.94 -6.67 26.68
C VAL A 512 10.11 -7.33 28.05
N ARG A 513 10.00 -6.57 29.15
CA ARG A 513 10.28 -7.07 30.51
C ARG A 513 9.45 -8.30 30.91
N ASN A 514 8.25 -8.46 30.38
CA ASN A 514 7.33 -9.55 30.73
C ASN A 514 6.83 -10.31 29.50
N ILE A 515 7.52 -10.20 28.36
CA ILE A 515 7.12 -10.87 27.13
C ILE A 515 7.27 -12.39 27.23
N GLU A 516 8.35 -12.88 27.87
CA GLU A 516 8.58 -14.31 28.10
C GLU A 516 7.49 -14.92 28.99
N GLN A 517 7.12 -14.22 30.07
CA GLN A 517 6.01 -14.65 30.92
C GLN A 517 4.71 -14.70 30.13
N THR A 518 4.42 -13.67 29.33
CA THR A 518 3.20 -13.62 28.51
C THR A 518 3.16 -14.77 27.50
N ALA A 519 4.30 -15.11 26.88
CA ALA A 519 4.39 -16.25 25.98
C ALA A 519 4.16 -17.59 26.69
N ALA A 520 4.70 -17.75 27.91
CA ALA A 520 4.45 -18.93 28.73
C ALA A 520 2.97 -19.07 29.13
N ASP A 521 2.34 -17.96 29.56
CA ASP A 521 0.92 -17.93 29.92
C ASP A 521 0.03 -18.29 28.70
N LEU A 522 0.38 -17.80 27.51
CA LEU A 522 -0.33 -18.15 26.27
C LEU A 522 -0.12 -19.60 25.85
N ALA A 523 1.07 -20.16 26.07
CA ALA A 523 1.35 -21.56 25.80
C ALA A 523 0.59 -22.51 26.75
N GLU A 524 0.36 -22.09 28.00
CA GLU A 524 -0.53 -22.82 28.91
C GLU A 524 -1.99 -22.73 28.48
N LEU A 525 -2.43 -21.57 27.97
CA LEU A 525 -3.79 -21.33 27.50
C LEU A 525 -4.13 -22.10 26.21
N VAL A 526 -3.16 -22.24 25.30
CA VAL A 526 -3.32 -22.91 23.99
C VAL A 526 -2.19 -23.92 23.76
N PRO A 527 -2.21 -25.08 24.44
CA PRO A 527 -1.16 -26.10 24.32
C PRO A 527 -1.06 -26.72 22.92
N GLU A 528 -2.08 -26.53 22.07
CA GLU A 528 -2.10 -27.01 20.68
C GLU A 528 -1.22 -26.17 19.74
N ALA A 529 -0.77 -24.98 20.16
CA ALA A 529 -0.02 -24.03 19.33
C ALA A 529 1.48 -23.99 19.67
N ARG A 530 2.32 -23.78 18.66
CA ARG A 530 3.76 -23.53 18.82
C ARG A 530 4.01 -22.02 18.92
N PHE A 531 4.69 -21.60 19.99
CA PHE A 531 4.97 -20.20 20.27
C PHE A 531 6.43 -19.83 20.03
N MET A 532 6.64 -18.62 19.52
CA MET A 532 7.97 -18.00 19.38
C MET A 532 7.92 -16.56 19.89
N ILE A 533 9.06 -16.02 20.31
CA ILE A 533 9.19 -14.64 20.81
C ILE A 533 10.04 -13.82 19.85
N GLY A 534 9.61 -12.59 19.55
CA GLY A 534 10.40 -11.64 18.77
C GLY A 534 10.30 -10.22 19.34
N HIS A 535 11.41 -9.63 19.76
CA HIS A 535 11.40 -8.24 20.23
C HIS A 535 12.68 -7.44 19.92
N GLY A 536 12.55 -6.12 19.80
CA GLY A 536 13.65 -5.25 19.36
C GLY A 536 14.84 -5.08 20.32
N GLN A 537 14.80 -5.67 21.53
CA GLN A 537 15.98 -5.77 22.42
C GLN A 537 16.79 -7.06 22.20
N MET A 538 16.31 -7.99 21.38
CA MET A 538 17.10 -9.17 21.00
C MET A 538 18.31 -8.70 20.20
N PRO A 539 19.44 -9.41 20.28
CA PRO A 539 20.50 -9.30 19.29
C PRO A 539 19.90 -9.38 17.89
N GLU A 540 20.33 -8.51 16.99
CA GLU A 540 19.72 -8.39 15.65
C GLU A 540 19.69 -9.74 14.92
N LEU A 541 20.78 -10.52 15.00
CA LEU A 541 20.87 -11.86 14.40
C LEU A 541 19.83 -12.84 14.98
N GLU A 542 19.63 -12.86 16.29
CA GLU A 542 18.64 -13.74 16.93
C GLU A 542 17.21 -13.35 16.56
N LEU A 543 16.93 -12.04 16.50
CA LEU A 543 15.65 -11.54 16.05
C LEU A 543 15.40 -11.96 14.60
N GLU A 544 16.40 -11.81 13.75
CA GLU A 544 16.36 -12.16 12.33
C GLU A 544 16.09 -13.66 12.13
N GLU A 545 16.83 -14.55 12.79
CA GLU A 545 16.62 -16.01 12.76
C GLU A 545 15.21 -16.39 13.23
N ALA A 546 14.71 -15.78 14.30
CA ALA A 546 13.35 -16.00 14.78
C ALA A 546 12.30 -15.56 13.75
N MET A 547 12.51 -14.43 13.06
CA MET A 547 11.58 -13.98 12.03
C MET A 547 11.57 -14.90 10.80
N GLU A 548 12.72 -15.42 10.38
CA GLU A 548 12.83 -16.37 9.26
C GLU A 548 12.16 -17.71 9.59
N ALA A 549 12.44 -18.25 10.78
CA ALA A 549 11.82 -19.49 11.26
C ALA A 549 10.29 -19.34 11.37
N PHE A 550 9.80 -18.19 11.87
CA PHE A 550 8.37 -17.91 11.88
C PHE A 550 7.80 -17.81 10.45
N ALA A 551 8.47 -17.12 9.53
CA ALA A 551 8.02 -17.05 8.13
C ALA A 551 7.95 -18.43 7.45
N ALA A 552 8.84 -19.36 7.81
CA ALA A 552 8.88 -20.73 7.31
C ALA A 552 7.81 -21.66 7.92
N GLY A 553 6.99 -21.17 8.86
CA GLY A 553 5.93 -21.95 9.50
C GLY A 553 6.42 -22.84 10.66
N GLU A 554 7.60 -22.56 11.21
CA GLU A 554 8.14 -23.32 12.35
C GLU A 554 7.40 -23.05 13.67
N ALA A 555 6.69 -21.93 13.77
CA ALA A 555 5.81 -21.58 14.87
C ALA A 555 4.47 -21.01 14.37
N ASP A 556 3.41 -21.22 15.16
CA ASP A 556 2.04 -20.83 14.82
C ASP A 556 1.72 -19.43 15.34
N VAL A 557 2.29 -19.06 16.50
CA VAL A 557 2.07 -17.76 17.15
C VAL A 557 3.40 -17.08 17.44
N LEU A 558 3.60 -15.88 16.90
CA LEU A 558 4.71 -15.00 17.26
C LEU A 558 4.24 -13.98 18.31
N VAL A 559 4.78 -14.10 19.52
CA VAL A 559 4.61 -13.14 20.61
C VAL A 559 5.65 -12.04 20.46
N CYS A 560 5.21 -10.84 20.04
CA CYS A 560 6.14 -9.80 19.62
C CYS A 560 5.83 -8.41 20.17
N THR A 561 6.81 -7.51 20.09
CA THR A 561 6.59 -6.07 20.28
C THR A 561 6.21 -5.39 18.97
N THR A 562 6.36 -4.06 18.88
CA THR A 562 6.14 -3.28 17.65
C THR A 562 7.17 -3.55 16.53
N ILE A 563 7.99 -4.59 16.64
CA ILE A 563 8.93 -4.99 15.58
C ILE A 563 8.22 -5.30 14.26
N ILE A 564 7.00 -5.83 14.31
CA ILE A 564 6.20 -6.13 13.12
C ILE A 564 5.72 -4.87 12.38
N GLU A 565 5.80 -3.69 13.02
CA GLU A 565 5.55 -2.39 12.38
C GLU A 565 6.57 -2.11 11.27
N SER A 566 7.77 -2.71 11.35
CA SER A 566 8.97 -2.34 10.59
C SER A 566 9.11 -2.92 9.18
N GLY A 567 8.07 -3.57 8.62
CA GLY A 567 8.10 -3.92 7.20
C GLY A 567 7.71 -5.34 6.85
N LEU A 568 7.69 -6.25 7.82
CA LEU A 568 7.51 -7.68 7.57
C LEU A 568 6.22 -7.96 6.80
N ASP A 569 6.37 -8.63 5.66
CA ASP A 569 5.30 -9.18 4.85
C ASP A 569 5.25 -10.68 5.07
N MET A 570 4.17 -11.17 5.66
CA MET A 570 3.97 -12.59 5.88
C MET A 570 2.56 -12.95 5.39
N PRO A 571 2.43 -13.55 4.20
CA PRO A 571 1.12 -13.83 3.58
C PRO A 571 0.28 -14.82 4.41
N ASN A 572 0.95 -15.69 5.17
CA ASN A 572 0.31 -16.71 6.01
C ASN A 572 -0.22 -16.15 7.34
N VAL A 573 0.14 -14.92 7.71
CA VAL A 573 -0.30 -14.29 8.96
C VAL A 573 -1.60 -13.53 8.74
N ASN A 574 -2.71 -14.11 9.19
CA ASN A 574 -4.04 -13.57 8.94
C ASN A 574 -4.80 -13.19 10.22
N THR A 575 -4.23 -13.39 11.40
CA THR A 575 -4.80 -12.89 12.66
C THR A 575 -3.81 -12.07 13.47
N LEU A 576 -4.23 -10.87 13.87
CA LEU A 576 -3.53 -9.99 14.80
C LEU A 576 -4.31 -9.92 16.11
N ILE A 577 -3.65 -10.22 17.23
CA ILE A 577 -4.16 -10.00 18.58
C ILE A 577 -3.27 -8.95 19.23
N LEU A 578 -3.84 -7.79 19.56
CA LEU A 578 -3.10 -6.65 20.06
C LEU A 578 -3.45 -6.41 21.53
N ASP A 579 -2.53 -6.79 22.41
CA ASP A 579 -2.68 -6.55 23.84
C ASP A 579 -2.47 -5.07 24.15
N ARG A 580 -3.31 -4.53 25.05
CA ARG A 580 -3.27 -3.13 25.48
C ARG A 580 -3.37 -2.13 24.32
N ALA A 581 -4.38 -2.29 23.47
CA ALA A 581 -4.65 -1.39 22.35
C ALA A 581 -4.79 0.09 22.78
N ASP A 582 -5.21 0.33 24.02
CA ASP A 582 -5.28 1.66 24.65
C ASP A 582 -3.96 2.44 24.64
N ARG A 583 -2.82 1.75 24.51
CA ARG A 583 -1.48 2.35 24.58
C ARG A 583 -0.90 2.76 23.23
N PHE A 584 -1.53 2.41 22.13
CA PHE A 584 -1.00 2.65 20.79
C PHE A 584 -1.61 3.91 20.18
N GLY A 585 -0.81 4.64 19.41
CA GLY A 585 -1.33 5.74 18.60
C GLY A 585 -2.16 5.22 17.41
N LEU A 586 -3.03 6.06 16.85
CA LEU A 586 -3.95 5.64 15.79
C LEU A 586 -3.20 5.17 14.53
N SER A 587 -2.17 5.90 14.09
CA SER A 587 -1.35 5.44 12.95
C SER A 587 -0.60 4.14 13.22
N GLN A 588 -0.19 3.88 14.47
CA GLN A 588 0.44 2.59 14.82
C GLN A 588 -0.59 1.46 14.75
N LEU A 589 -1.78 1.64 15.32
CA LEU A 589 -2.88 0.67 15.23
C LEU A 589 -3.22 0.37 13.77
N TYR A 590 -3.28 1.39 12.92
CA TYR A 590 -3.53 1.22 11.50
C TYR A 590 -2.41 0.46 10.78
N GLN A 591 -1.16 0.84 10.99
CA GLN A 591 0.00 0.17 10.39
C GLN A 591 0.07 -1.30 10.82
N LEU A 592 -0.14 -1.59 12.11
CA LEU A 592 -0.15 -2.94 12.66
C LEU A 592 -1.30 -3.76 12.08
N ARG A 593 -2.51 -3.20 11.97
CA ARG A 593 -3.64 -3.84 11.30
C ARG A 593 -3.32 -4.16 9.84
N GLY A 594 -2.64 -3.26 9.14
CA GLY A 594 -2.20 -3.46 7.75
C GLY A 594 -1.13 -4.54 7.57
N ARG A 595 -0.57 -5.09 8.65
CA ARG A 595 0.37 -6.23 8.61
C ARG A 595 -0.31 -7.58 8.41
N VAL A 596 -1.62 -7.67 8.63
CA VAL A 596 -2.40 -8.90 8.41
C VAL A 596 -3.35 -8.76 7.23
N GLY A 597 -3.75 -9.88 6.63
CA GLY A 597 -4.69 -9.90 5.50
C GLY A 597 -4.01 -9.55 4.18
N ARG A 598 -2.90 -10.24 3.92
CA ARG A 598 -2.15 -10.15 2.66
C ARG A 598 -2.38 -11.35 1.74
N GLY A 599 -2.85 -12.48 2.28
CA GLY A 599 -3.30 -13.63 1.48
C GLY A 599 -4.76 -13.52 1.03
N GLU A 600 -5.24 -14.57 0.37
CA GLU A 600 -6.63 -14.66 -0.11
C GLU A 600 -7.65 -14.82 1.03
N HIS A 601 -7.17 -15.26 2.20
CA HIS A 601 -8.00 -15.49 3.37
C HIS A 601 -8.33 -14.16 4.07
N ARG A 602 -9.60 -14.04 4.50
CA ARG A 602 -10.02 -12.91 5.33
C ARG A 602 -9.21 -12.88 6.62
N ALA A 603 -8.64 -11.72 6.94
CA ALA A 603 -7.92 -11.49 8.17
C ALA A 603 -8.77 -10.88 9.29
N TYR A 604 -8.29 -11.06 10.52
CA TYR A 604 -8.92 -10.61 11.75
C TYR A 604 -7.96 -9.81 12.62
N ALA A 605 -8.43 -8.75 13.24
CA ALA A 605 -7.67 -7.95 14.20
C ALA A 605 -8.46 -7.82 15.51
N TYR A 606 -7.92 -8.33 16.61
CA TYR A 606 -8.51 -8.24 17.94
C TYR A 606 -7.75 -7.19 18.76
N LEU A 607 -8.40 -6.07 19.03
CA LEU A 607 -7.85 -4.96 19.81
C LEU A 607 -8.32 -5.11 21.27
N LEU A 608 -7.42 -5.55 22.15
CA LEU A 608 -7.75 -5.88 23.53
C LEU A 608 -7.54 -4.68 24.46
N LEU A 609 -8.57 -4.37 25.24
CA LEU A 609 -8.57 -3.35 26.28
C LEU A 609 -8.38 -3.98 27.67
N PRO A 610 -7.77 -3.26 28.63
CA PRO A 610 -7.55 -3.81 29.97
C PRO A 610 -8.89 -4.07 30.69
N ARG A 611 -9.06 -5.29 31.20
CA ARG A 611 -10.27 -5.68 31.95
C ARG A 611 -10.43 -4.85 33.22
N GLY A 612 -11.63 -4.31 33.47
CA GLY A 612 -11.97 -3.61 34.71
C GLY A 612 -11.22 -2.30 34.96
N ARG A 613 -10.61 -1.70 33.92
CA ARG A 613 -9.94 -0.40 34.00
C ARG A 613 -10.59 0.58 33.03
N GLN A 614 -10.87 1.79 33.50
CA GLN A 614 -11.28 2.88 32.61
C GLN A 614 -10.11 3.28 31.72
N ILE A 615 -10.37 3.34 30.41
CA ILE A 615 -9.46 3.93 29.42
C ILE A 615 -9.67 5.44 29.36
N THR A 616 -8.70 6.17 28.84
CA THR A 616 -8.86 7.62 28.62
C THR A 616 -9.80 7.87 27.45
N GLU A 617 -10.52 9.00 27.45
CA GLU A 617 -11.40 9.40 26.34
C GLU A 617 -10.64 9.45 25.00
N ALA A 618 -9.38 9.91 25.03
CA ALA A 618 -8.52 9.90 23.85
C ALA A 618 -8.21 8.48 23.33
N ALA A 619 -8.01 7.51 24.22
CA ALA A 619 -7.80 6.12 23.83
C ALA A 619 -9.07 5.49 23.25
N GLU A 620 -10.23 5.81 23.83
CA GLU A 620 -11.53 5.36 23.35
C GLU A 620 -11.82 5.90 21.94
N LYS A 621 -11.64 7.20 21.72
CA LYS A 621 -11.77 7.84 20.40
C LYS A 621 -10.83 7.23 19.36
N ARG A 622 -9.58 6.91 19.72
CA ARG A 622 -8.63 6.23 18.80
C ARG A 622 -9.11 4.83 18.42
N VAL A 623 -9.55 4.04 19.40
CA VAL A 623 -10.00 2.67 19.17
C VAL A 623 -11.33 2.65 18.40
N GLN A 624 -12.18 3.65 18.59
CA GLN A 624 -13.39 3.84 17.80
C GLN A 624 -13.07 4.28 16.36
N ALA A 625 -12.14 5.22 16.17
CA ALA A 625 -11.72 5.67 14.85
C ALA A 625 -11.13 4.54 13.99
N ILE A 626 -10.39 3.58 14.58
CA ILE A 626 -9.86 2.43 13.84
C ILE A 626 -10.96 1.40 13.48
N LEU A 627 -12.02 1.29 14.29
CA LEU A 627 -13.20 0.49 13.97
C LEU A 627 -13.99 1.08 12.79
N GLU A 628 -14.21 2.40 12.80
CA GLU A 628 -14.88 3.13 11.71
C GLU A 628 -14.08 3.11 10.42
N ALA A 629 -12.76 3.06 10.51
CA ALA A 629 -11.86 2.94 9.37
C ALA A 629 -11.75 1.50 8.82
N SER A 630 -12.86 0.75 8.81
CA SER A 630 -12.90 -0.67 8.44
C SER A 630 -12.79 -0.91 6.92
N ASP A 631 -12.91 0.12 6.09
CA ASP A 631 -12.78 0.03 4.63
C ASP A 631 -11.32 0.22 4.15
N LEU A 632 -10.94 -0.54 3.12
CA LEU A 632 -9.69 -0.40 2.38
C LEU A 632 -9.62 1.00 1.73
N GLY A 633 -8.46 1.67 1.80
CA GLY A 633 -8.26 3.05 1.31
C GLY A 633 -8.54 4.14 2.35
N SER A 634 -8.77 3.78 3.61
CA SER A 634 -8.96 4.72 4.72
C SER A 634 -7.67 5.32 5.29
N GLY A 635 -6.49 4.86 4.85
CA GLY A 635 -5.17 5.31 5.34
C GLY A 635 -4.94 6.82 5.25
N PHE A 636 -5.48 7.47 4.21
CA PHE A 636 -5.47 8.93 4.08
C PHE A 636 -6.33 9.62 5.16
N ARG A 637 -7.58 9.17 5.33
CA ARG A 637 -8.51 9.68 6.37
C ARG A 637 -7.95 9.47 7.78
N ILE A 638 -7.23 8.37 7.99
CA ILE A 638 -6.60 8.04 9.27
C ILE A 638 -5.33 8.84 9.52
N ALA A 639 -4.55 9.15 8.49
CA ALA A 639 -3.42 10.06 8.64
C ALA A 639 -3.91 11.47 9.06
N MET A 640 -5.03 11.93 8.49
CA MET A 640 -5.69 13.16 8.92
C MET A 640 -6.21 13.06 10.36
N ARG A 641 -6.96 12.01 10.72
CA ARG A 641 -7.41 11.78 12.11
C ARG A 641 -6.26 11.57 13.10
N ASP A 642 -5.15 10.93 12.73
CA ASP A 642 -3.99 10.74 13.61
C ASP A 642 -3.24 12.06 13.83
N LEU A 643 -3.18 12.92 12.81
CA LEU A 643 -2.71 14.31 12.94
C LEU A 643 -3.63 15.12 13.86
N GLU A 644 -4.94 14.91 13.75
CA GLU A 644 -5.94 15.54 14.62
C GLU A 644 -5.83 15.09 16.08
N ILE A 645 -5.63 13.79 16.29
CA ILE A 645 -5.61 13.18 17.63
C ILE A 645 -4.27 13.41 18.34
N ARG A 646 -3.14 13.37 17.63
CA ARG A 646 -1.81 13.58 18.23
C ARG A 646 -1.45 15.06 18.40
N GLY A 647 -2.11 15.95 17.67
CA GLY A 647 -1.69 17.33 17.48
C GLY A 647 -0.43 17.42 16.61
N ALA A 648 -0.31 18.47 15.80
CA ALA A 648 0.78 18.67 14.83
C ALA A 648 2.20 18.82 15.44
N GLY A 649 2.34 18.68 16.75
CA GLY A 649 3.45 19.26 17.49
C GLY A 649 4.79 18.52 17.47
N ASN A 650 4.80 17.21 17.16
CA ASN A 650 6.04 16.42 17.18
C ASN A 650 6.70 16.20 15.81
N LEU A 651 6.02 16.51 14.69
CA LEU A 651 6.51 16.20 13.34
C LEU A 651 7.07 17.41 12.58
N LEU A 652 6.77 18.63 13.03
CA LEU A 652 7.05 19.88 12.31
C LEU A 652 8.18 20.73 12.94
N GLY A 653 8.86 20.19 13.96
CA GLY A 653 9.85 20.95 14.72
C GLY A 653 9.19 21.94 15.68
N ALA A 654 9.87 22.22 16.80
CA ALA A 654 9.28 22.92 17.95
C ALA A 654 8.70 24.31 17.63
N ALA A 655 9.24 25.01 16.61
CA ALA A 655 8.76 26.34 16.22
C ALA A 655 7.41 26.33 15.48
N GLN A 656 7.16 25.33 14.64
CA GLN A 656 5.96 25.23 13.80
C GLN A 656 4.76 24.69 14.59
N SER A 657 5.04 23.78 15.53
CA SER A 657 4.07 23.25 16.51
C SER A 657 3.29 24.37 17.23
N GLY A 658 4.01 25.39 17.73
CA GLY A 658 3.41 26.51 18.44
C GLY A 658 2.54 27.41 17.56
N GLN A 659 2.79 27.45 16.25
CA GLN A 659 2.01 28.25 15.30
C GLN A 659 0.70 27.56 14.93
N ILE A 660 0.75 26.25 14.67
CA ILE A 660 -0.47 25.45 14.40
C ILE A 660 -1.39 25.45 15.62
N HIS A 661 -0.84 25.34 16.83
CA HIS A 661 -1.63 25.50 18.05
C HIS A 661 -2.26 26.91 18.18
N ALA A 662 -1.62 27.96 17.65
CA ALA A 662 -2.15 29.31 17.78
C ALA A 662 -3.31 29.61 16.82
N VAL A 663 -3.31 29.04 15.61
CA VAL A 663 -4.31 29.37 14.57
C VAL A 663 -5.17 28.19 14.09
N GLY A 664 -4.84 26.96 14.47
CA GLY A 664 -5.44 25.75 13.90
C GLY A 664 -4.77 25.30 12.61
N LEU A 665 -4.82 23.99 12.34
CA LEU A 665 -4.14 23.38 11.19
C LEU A 665 -4.66 23.88 9.84
N GLU A 666 -5.97 24.02 9.71
CA GLU A 666 -6.62 24.40 8.45
C GLU A 666 -6.24 25.82 8.02
N LEU A 667 -6.40 26.80 8.92
CA LEU A 667 -6.02 28.19 8.66
C LEU A 667 -4.51 28.33 8.44
N TYR A 668 -3.69 27.56 9.15
CA TYR A 668 -2.24 27.51 8.89
C TYR A 668 -1.94 27.05 7.45
N GLY A 669 -2.64 26.02 6.97
CA GLY A 669 -2.51 25.53 5.60
C GLY A 669 -2.90 26.57 4.56
N GLN A 670 -4.05 27.25 4.74
CA GLN A 670 -4.50 28.34 3.87
C GLN A 670 -3.46 29.48 3.79
N LEU A 671 -2.92 29.92 4.93
CA LEU A 671 -1.90 30.99 4.97
C LEU A 671 -0.59 30.60 4.28
N LEU A 672 -0.25 29.31 4.24
CA LEU A 672 0.93 28.80 3.56
C LEU A 672 0.68 28.69 2.04
N GLU A 673 -0.48 28.22 1.61
CA GLU A 673 -0.89 28.21 0.20
C GLU A 673 -0.96 29.63 -0.40
N GLU A 674 -1.50 30.59 0.35
CA GLU A 674 -1.47 32.01 0.00
C GLU A 674 -0.04 32.53 -0.17
N ALA A 675 0.85 32.24 0.80
CA ALA A 675 2.24 32.69 0.75
C ALA A 675 3.00 32.10 -0.44
N VAL A 676 2.81 30.81 -0.76
CA VAL A 676 3.40 30.16 -1.93
C VAL A 676 2.88 30.80 -3.21
N SER A 677 1.56 31.03 -3.30
CA SER A 677 0.93 31.65 -4.47
C SER A 677 1.39 33.08 -4.71
N GLU A 678 1.47 33.91 -3.65
CA GLU A 678 2.00 35.29 -3.70
C GLU A 678 3.46 35.32 -4.20
N LEU A 679 4.30 34.39 -3.72
CA LEU A 679 5.71 34.32 -4.10
C LEU A 679 5.91 33.75 -5.52
N MET A 680 5.01 32.89 -6.02
CA MET A 680 5.03 32.37 -7.40
C MET A 680 4.44 33.34 -8.42
N ALA A 681 3.52 34.23 -8.04
CA ALA A 681 2.87 35.19 -8.93
C ALA A 681 3.84 36.05 -9.79
N PRO A 682 4.91 36.65 -9.24
CA PRO A 682 5.89 37.40 -10.05
C PRO A 682 6.69 36.52 -11.01
N ALA A 683 6.93 35.24 -10.67
CA ALA A 683 7.62 34.29 -11.56
C ALA A 683 6.74 33.88 -12.76
N LYS A 684 5.41 33.78 -12.59
CA LYS A 684 4.45 33.57 -13.68
C LYS A 684 4.28 34.80 -14.57
N ALA A 685 4.28 36.01 -13.99
CA ALA A 685 4.16 37.26 -14.75
C ALA A 685 5.38 37.52 -15.66
N ALA A 686 6.58 37.12 -15.24
CA ALA A 686 7.79 37.20 -16.06
C ALA A 686 7.81 36.20 -17.25
N MET A 687 6.99 35.15 -17.20
CA MET A 687 6.84 34.14 -18.26
C MET A 687 5.90 34.59 -19.40
N VAL A 688 5.10 35.64 -19.19
CA VAL A 688 4.13 36.17 -20.16
C VAL A 688 4.61 37.54 -20.64
N ILE A 689 5.63 37.58 -21.50
CA ILE A 689 5.88 38.74 -22.36
C ILE A 689 5.46 38.35 -23.80
N PRO A 690 4.44 39.00 -24.39
CA PRO A 690 3.97 38.66 -25.74
C PRO A 690 5.00 38.98 -26.81
N SER A 691 5.29 37.99 -27.64
CA SER A 691 5.95 38.11 -28.94
C SER A 691 5.06 38.85 -29.93
N LEU A 692 4.95 40.18 -29.83
CA LEU A 692 4.33 41.03 -30.86
C LEU A 692 5.08 42.37 -30.97
N LEU A 693 6.22 42.34 -31.66
CA LEU A 693 6.72 43.48 -32.42
C LEU A 693 7.03 42.98 -33.83
N THR A 694 5.99 42.93 -34.65
CA THR A 694 6.08 42.82 -36.11
C THR A 694 6.84 44.03 -36.65
N ALA A 695 7.96 43.80 -37.32
CA ALA A 695 8.67 44.80 -38.10
C ALA A 695 7.79 45.31 -39.27
N PRO A 696 7.78 46.61 -39.59
CA PRO A 696 7.06 47.13 -40.74
C PRO A 696 7.80 46.77 -42.04
N SER A 697 7.13 46.05 -42.95
CA SER A 697 7.65 45.81 -44.29
C SER A 697 7.66 47.12 -45.10
N SER A 698 8.84 47.56 -45.52
CA SER A 698 9.01 48.52 -46.60
C SER A 698 8.83 47.86 -47.97
N TYR A 699 8.10 48.56 -48.84
CA TYR A 699 7.66 48.26 -50.21
C TYR A 699 8.78 47.91 -51.23
N PRO A 700 8.42 47.36 -52.42
CA PRO A 700 9.35 47.05 -53.48
C PRO A 700 9.72 48.30 -54.29
N GLY A 701 10.99 48.39 -54.69
CA GLY A 701 11.58 49.34 -55.63
C GLY A 701 12.93 48.83 -56.09
#